data_AF-A0A1E3BI36-F1
#
_entry.id   AF-A0A1E3BI36-F1
#
_cell.length_a   1.000
_cell.length_b   1.000
_cell.length_c   1.000
_cell.angle_alpha   90.00
_cell.angle_beta   90.00
_cell.angle_gamma   90.00
#
_symmetry.space_group_name_H-M   'P 1'
#
loop_
_entity.id
_entity.type
_entity.pdbx_description
1 polymer ?
#
loop_
_entity_poly.entity_id
_entity_poly.type
_entity_poly.pdbx_seq_one_letter_code
_entity_poly.pdbx_strand_id
1 'polypeptide(L)'
;MALQRLRTFFSGKPKPPFHILSDLHLEVDQQYASFEFPVCAHYLILAGDVGRLADYDAYLYFLQKQVERFGTTFLVLGNHEFYKESFESGIEKARRLEKEPCLNGQLILLHQTRYDIPDSNVTILGCTLWSRVPGRSSDDIRQKIQDFHQIKDWSIDDHNAAHDADSEWLIRELEAIQEENQRAGKDQKRSVLVVTHHAPLTQLTPSPRNENSPLSPAFATDILSDIPKLDGVKAWVFGHTHYSTEFKYRGHSRYLPSKLFTNFDVCASDDTSVAIVEKNPNNIPGAAKVHFLENVTADSREYRGIHPILALESHQENLAKLVGKALSHLPEAENKNGNTVSDISRQIVLADGSSPRRKPDFISATRGPGMRSNLSTGLDTGKALSVAWQIPFVGVHHMQAHLLTPRLVSSLNRGQTGSATTTTTETTPEFPFLSILVSGGHSILVKSKSITEHEVMASSTDIAIGESLDKAARDILPSSLLQNAKTTMYGKALEQFAFPNGGSDYADYRPPMTRGEEVIKRESPWGWSITTPFANTRHLQFSFSSIASAAGKLVSLKEKTGQVMFNDERIALAREVMRVCFEHLASRTIIALEALKPKTGNSNEEVKTLVVSGGVAANKFLMTVLRSILDVRGFEHVKILAPPPYLCTDNAAMIGWAGIEMFEAGWCSDLSVRALRKWTLDPRADDGGVLGPSGWRKC
;
A
#
# COMPACT_ATOMS: atom_id res chain seq x y z
N MET A 1 59.54 8.33 -5.03
CA MET A 1 58.30 7.73 -5.59
C MET A 1 57.03 7.98 -4.76
N ALA A 2 57.01 8.89 -3.77
CA ALA A 2 55.80 9.19 -2.97
C ALA A 2 54.99 10.40 -3.48
N LEU A 3 55.55 11.27 -4.33
CA LEU A 3 54.85 12.47 -4.80
C LEU A 3 53.89 12.24 -6.00
N GLN A 4 53.94 11.07 -6.66
CA GLN A 4 53.13 10.82 -7.86
C GLN A 4 51.75 10.18 -7.56
N ARG A 5 51.50 9.72 -6.32
CA ARG A 5 50.21 9.15 -5.87
C ARG A 5 49.22 10.17 -5.29
N LEU A 6 49.63 11.43 -5.08
CA LEU A 6 48.77 12.49 -4.51
C LEU A 6 48.01 13.32 -5.56
N ARG A 7 48.34 13.20 -6.86
CA ARG A 7 47.63 13.92 -7.93
C ARG A 7 46.40 13.18 -8.47
N THR A 8 46.24 11.88 -8.21
CA THR A 8 45.13 11.06 -8.72
C THR A 8 43.91 11.01 -7.78
N PHE A 9 43.96 11.63 -6.60
CA PHE A 9 42.79 11.73 -5.69
C PHE A 9 41.83 12.89 -6.02
N PHE A 10 42.25 13.84 -6.89
CA PHE A 10 41.48 15.05 -7.20
C PHE A 10 41.17 15.20 -8.71
N SER A 11 40.69 14.16 -9.38
CA SER A 11 40.07 14.31 -10.70
C SER A 11 38.59 13.95 -10.64
N GLY A 12 37.80 14.94 -10.22
CA GLY A 12 36.34 14.92 -10.18
C GLY A 12 35.83 15.72 -8.98
N LYS A 13 35.24 16.89 -9.22
CA LYS A 13 34.54 17.63 -8.14
C LYS A 13 33.41 16.75 -7.58
N PRO A 14 33.21 16.69 -6.25
CA PRO A 14 32.15 15.90 -5.64
C PRO A 14 30.77 16.35 -6.15
N LYS A 15 29.86 15.39 -6.39
CA LYS A 15 28.47 15.70 -6.75
C LYS A 15 27.67 15.94 -5.46
N PRO A 16 27.07 17.12 -5.27
CA PRO A 16 26.28 17.42 -4.09
C PRO A 16 25.02 16.53 -4.03
N PRO A 17 24.70 15.91 -2.88
CA PRO A 17 23.42 15.23 -2.66
C PRO A 17 22.31 16.25 -2.43
N PHE A 18 21.11 15.97 -2.95
CA PHE A 18 19.92 16.80 -2.78
C PHE A 18 18.81 16.00 -2.08
N HIS A 19 18.10 16.64 -1.16
CA HIS A 19 16.80 16.21 -0.66
C HIS A 19 15.73 17.00 -1.42
N ILE A 20 14.74 16.34 -2.00
CA ILE A 20 13.72 16.96 -2.82
C ILE A 20 12.35 16.65 -2.22
N LEU A 21 11.52 17.68 -2.06
CA LEU A 21 10.12 17.61 -1.69
C LEU A 21 9.30 18.51 -2.62
N SER A 22 8.03 18.19 -2.81
CA SER A 22 7.08 18.90 -3.65
C SER A 22 5.67 18.58 -3.18
N ASP A 23 4.69 19.42 -3.51
CA ASP A 23 3.26 19.12 -3.33
C ASP A 23 2.90 18.78 -1.86
N LEU A 24 3.48 19.52 -0.91
CA LEU A 24 3.26 19.32 0.53
C LEU A 24 1.96 19.94 1.04
N HIS A 25 1.47 21.00 0.40
CA HIS A 25 0.23 21.71 0.72
C HIS A 25 0.04 22.05 2.21
N LEU A 26 1.05 22.62 2.86
CA LEU A 26 1.02 22.91 4.30
C LEU A 26 -0.06 23.91 4.71
N GLU A 27 -0.63 24.65 3.75
CA GLU A 27 -1.78 25.51 3.96
C GLU A 27 -3.06 24.75 4.30
N VAL A 28 -3.14 23.48 3.89
CA VAL A 28 -4.21 22.55 4.24
C VAL A 28 -3.99 22.15 5.69
N ASP A 29 -4.93 22.53 6.56
CA ASP A 29 -4.87 22.34 8.02
C ASP A 29 -3.76 23.12 8.76
N GLN A 30 -3.12 24.11 8.13
CA GLN A 30 -2.15 25.03 8.77
C GLN A 30 -0.96 24.31 9.43
N GLN A 31 -0.36 23.36 8.71
CA GLN A 31 0.68 22.46 9.23
C GLN A 31 2.10 23.04 9.25
N TYR A 32 2.27 24.32 8.92
CA TYR A 32 3.58 24.99 8.86
C TYR A 32 4.45 24.80 10.11
N ALA A 33 3.85 24.71 11.30
CA ALA A 33 4.60 24.58 12.55
C ALA A 33 4.93 23.13 12.94
N SER A 34 4.10 22.17 12.52
CA SER A 34 4.11 20.77 12.97
C SER A 34 4.70 19.79 11.95
N PHE A 35 4.85 20.20 10.68
CA PHE A 35 5.38 19.34 9.64
C PHE A 35 6.91 19.15 9.79
N GLU A 36 7.32 17.91 10.00
CA GLU A 36 8.73 17.52 10.13
C GLU A 36 9.06 16.30 9.28
N PHE A 37 10.24 16.32 8.64
CA PHE A 37 10.75 15.26 7.76
C PHE A 37 12.26 15.10 7.96
N PRO A 38 12.85 13.89 7.83
CA PRO A 38 14.26 13.65 8.14
C PRO A 38 15.23 14.42 7.25
N VAL A 39 16.42 14.75 7.77
CA VAL A 39 17.48 15.41 6.98
C VAL A 39 18.31 14.35 6.27
N CYS A 40 18.21 14.29 4.94
CA CYS A 40 18.91 13.31 4.11
C CYS A 40 20.08 13.88 3.28
N ALA A 41 20.23 15.21 3.24
CA ALA A 41 21.27 15.90 2.48
C ALA A 41 21.48 17.34 2.98
N HIS A 42 22.55 18.00 2.53
CA HIS A 42 22.87 19.42 2.80
C HIS A 42 22.20 20.40 1.81
N TYR A 43 21.50 19.93 0.79
CA TYR A 43 20.74 20.80 -0.10
C TYR A 43 19.30 20.31 -0.11
N LEU A 44 18.35 21.18 0.24
CA LEU A 44 16.93 20.91 0.16
C LEU A 44 16.35 21.61 -1.07
N ILE A 45 15.53 20.93 -1.85
CA ILE A 45 14.75 21.48 -2.95
C ILE A 45 13.28 21.32 -2.59
N LEU A 46 12.56 22.43 -2.57
CA LEU A 46 11.12 22.54 -2.45
C LEU A 46 10.58 22.89 -3.84
N ALA A 47 10.07 21.91 -4.58
CA ALA A 47 9.76 22.01 -6.01
C ALA A 47 8.32 22.47 -6.32
N GLY A 48 7.77 23.37 -5.48
CA GLY A 48 6.42 23.93 -5.65
C GLY A 48 5.32 23.25 -4.83
N ASP A 49 4.20 23.94 -4.68
CA ASP A 49 3.02 23.55 -3.90
C ASP A 49 3.33 23.11 -2.47
N VAL A 50 4.19 23.87 -1.80
CA VAL A 50 4.59 23.64 -0.40
C VAL A 50 3.72 24.42 0.57
N GLY A 51 3.39 25.66 0.25
CA GLY A 51 2.62 26.54 1.13
C GLY A 51 2.01 27.72 0.40
N ARG A 52 1.51 28.72 1.13
CA ARG A 52 0.93 29.96 0.57
C ARG A 52 1.67 31.20 1.00
N LEU A 53 1.93 32.09 0.05
CA LEU A 53 2.48 33.43 0.32
C LEU A 53 1.46 34.35 1.02
N ALA A 54 0.18 34.01 0.95
CA ALA A 54 -0.86 34.64 1.76
C ALA A 54 -0.68 34.35 3.27
N ASP A 55 -0.11 33.18 3.63
CA ASP A 55 0.16 32.76 5.01
C ASP A 55 1.60 33.14 5.43
N TYR A 56 2.05 34.36 5.08
CA TYR A 56 3.45 34.77 5.06
C TYR A 56 4.25 34.40 6.32
N ASP A 57 3.78 34.77 7.51
CA ASP A 57 4.52 34.55 8.76
C ASP A 57 4.66 33.06 9.11
N ALA A 58 3.59 32.27 8.87
CA ALA A 58 3.61 30.84 9.11
C ALA A 58 4.52 30.12 8.12
N TYR A 59 4.48 30.54 6.85
CA TYR A 59 5.34 29.98 5.82
C TYR A 59 6.81 30.35 6.02
N LEU A 60 7.10 31.59 6.43
CA LEU A 60 8.44 32.02 6.83
C LEU A 60 8.97 31.18 7.99
N TYR A 61 8.14 30.92 9.01
CA TYR A 61 8.51 30.06 10.14
C TYR A 61 8.89 28.64 9.69
N PHE A 62 8.12 28.06 8.77
CA PHE A 62 8.44 26.75 8.19
C PHE A 62 9.78 26.76 7.46
N LEU A 63 10.01 27.76 6.60
CA LEU A 63 11.25 27.89 5.81
C LEU A 63 12.47 28.13 6.71
N GLN A 64 12.30 28.92 7.78
CA GLN A 64 13.35 29.13 8.78
C GLN A 64 13.81 27.81 9.41
N LYS A 65 12.86 26.96 9.84
CA LYS A 65 13.19 25.63 10.35
C LYS A 65 13.96 24.79 9.32
N GLN A 66 13.67 24.92 8.03
CA GLN A 66 14.35 24.12 7.02
C GLN A 66 15.76 24.62 6.73
N VAL A 67 16.01 25.93 6.65
CA VAL A 67 17.37 26.44 6.44
C VAL A 67 18.29 26.12 7.62
N GLU A 68 17.76 26.11 8.85
CA GLU A 68 18.49 25.68 10.06
C GLU A 68 18.91 24.20 10.00
N ARG A 69 18.12 23.35 9.32
CA ARG A 69 18.33 21.89 9.26
C ARG A 69 19.11 21.44 8.03
N PHE A 70 18.92 22.12 6.90
CA PHE A 70 19.42 21.69 5.59
C PHE A 70 20.59 22.53 5.09
N GLY A 71 20.90 23.70 5.65
CA GLY A 71 22.06 24.50 5.23
C GLY A 71 21.82 25.38 3.99
N THR A 72 21.31 24.83 2.88
CA THR A 72 20.77 25.63 1.77
C THR A 72 19.46 25.03 1.26
N THR A 73 18.43 25.86 1.16
CA THR A 73 17.10 25.48 0.70
C THR A 73 16.77 26.23 -0.59
N PHE A 74 16.43 25.51 -1.65
CA PHE A 74 15.95 26.04 -2.91
C PHE A 74 14.43 25.97 -2.94
N LEU A 75 13.77 27.06 -3.32
CA LEU A 75 12.32 27.14 -3.40
C LEU A 75 11.87 27.49 -4.81
N VAL A 76 11.17 26.56 -5.47
CA VAL A 76 10.35 26.84 -6.66
C VAL A 76 8.94 27.17 -6.19
N LEU A 77 8.32 28.19 -6.79
CA LEU A 77 6.93 28.53 -6.51
C LEU A 77 6.02 27.66 -7.39
N GLY A 78 5.02 27.03 -6.78
CA GLY A 78 3.91 26.40 -7.47
C GLY A 78 2.70 27.33 -7.56
N ASN A 79 1.58 26.81 -8.07
CA ASN A 79 0.35 27.56 -8.20
C ASN A 79 -0.29 27.83 -6.82
N HIS A 80 -0.15 26.90 -5.86
CA HIS A 80 -0.68 27.07 -4.51
C HIS A 80 0.00 28.22 -3.77
N GLU A 81 1.28 28.50 -4.00
CA GLU A 81 1.97 29.63 -3.39
C GLU A 81 1.26 30.98 -3.63
N PHE A 82 0.57 31.11 -4.77
CA PHE A 82 -0.17 32.33 -5.16
C PHE A 82 -1.64 32.33 -4.72
N TYR A 83 -2.17 31.25 -4.14
CA TYR A 83 -3.57 31.22 -3.74
C TYR A 83 -3.89 32.32 -2.70
N LYS A 84 -4.99 33.03 -2.94
CA LYS A 84 -5.45 34.23 -2.20
C LYS A 84 -4.55 35.44 -2.35
N GLU A 85 -3.61 35.42 -3.28
CA GLU A 85 -2.72 36.53 -3.61
C GLU A 85 -2.77 36.87 -5.10
N SER A 86 -2.37 38.09 -5.48
CA SER A 86 -2.11 38.40 -6.89
C SER A 86 -0.73 37.87 -7.30
N PHE A 87 -0.54 37.55 -8.57
CA PHE A 87 0.75 37.04 -9.05
C PHE A 87 1.91 38.02 -8.77
N GLU A 88 1.72 39.31 -9.08
CA GLU A 88 2.73 40.36 -8.85
C GLU A 88 3.09 40.51 -7.36
N SER A 89 2.09 40.62 -6.48
CA SER A 89 2.32 40.71 -5.04
C SER A 89 2.93 39.43 -4.46
N GLY A 90 2.53 38.26 -4.99
CA GLY A 90 3.14 36.98 -4.64
C GLY A 90 4.63 36.96 -4.94
N ILE A 91 5.04 37.37 -6.14
CA ILE A 91 6.46 37.45 -6.50
C ILE A 91 7.22 38.42 -5.58
N GLU A 92 6.64 39.58 -5.25
CA GLU A 92 7.26 40.52 -4.31
C GLU A 92 7.47 39.88 -2.93
N LYS A 93 6.46 39.16 -2.41
CA LYS A 93 6.56 38.43 -1.15
C LYS A 93 7.58 37.31 -1.20
N ALA A 94 7.64 36.54 -2.28
CA ALA A 94 8.63 35.48 -2.45
C ALA A 94 10.06 36.05 -2.47
N ARG A 95 10.28 37.16 -3.18
CA ARG A 95 11.57 37.89 -3.17
C ARG A 95 11.89 38.50 -1.82
N ARG A 96 10.87 38.84 -1.03
CA ARG A 96 11.05 39.29 0.35
C ARG A 96 11.49 38.15 1.26
N LEU A 97 10.93 36.93 1.13
CA LEU A 97 11.33 35.76 1.90
C LEU A 97 12.84 35.49 1.79
N GLU A 98 13.39 35.50 0.58
CA GLU A 98 14.84 35.32 0.33
C GLU A 98 15.72 36.35 1.08
N LYS A 99 15.17 37.54 1.37
CA LYS A 99 15.87 38.64 2.05
C LYS A 99 15.57 38.70 3.56
N GLU A 100 14.71 37.83 4.08
CA GLU A 100 14.37 37.84 5.51
C GLU A 100 15.61 37.51 6.35
N PRO A 101 15.97 38.34 7.36
CA PRO A 101 17.19 38.15 8.15
C PRO A 101 17.26 36.79 8.84
N CYS A 102 16.12 36.22 9.24
CA CYS A 102 16.06 34.94 9.94
C CYS A 102 16.48 33.76 9.05
N LEU A 103 16.53 33.92 7.72
CA LEU A 103 16.94 32.86 6.80
C LEU A 103 18.44 32.89 6.46
N ASN A 104 19.20 33.88 6.96
CA ASN A 104 20.66 34.00 6.79
C ASN A 104 21.17 33.86 5.34
N GLY A 105 20.36 34.24 4.35
CA GLY A 105 20.71 34.08 2.92
C GLY A 105 20.84 32.62 2.46
N GLN A 106 20.26 31.68 3.20
CA GLN A 106 20.30 30.24 2.92
C GLN A 106 19.08 29.74 2.14
N LEU A 107 18.06 30.58 1.97
CA LEU A 107 16.94 30.33 1.06
C LEU A 107 17.28 30.95 -0.30
N ILE A 108 17.21 30.15 -1.37
CA ILE A 108 17.40 30.60 -2.74
C ILE A 108 16.08 30.45 -3.49
N LEU A 109 15.52 31.56 -3.97
CA LEU A 109 14.31 31.53 -4.77
C LEU A 109 14.64 31.14 -6.21
N LEU A 110 14.02 30.07 -6.68
CA LEU A 110 14.13 29.55 -8.04
C LEU A 110 12.97 30.03 -8.91
N HIS A 111 13.00 31.31 -9.29
CA HIS A 111 12.04 31.94 -10.18
C HIS A 111 12.79 32.58 -11.35
N GLN A 112 13.01 31.79 -12.40
CA GLN A 112 13.91 32.13 -13.51
C GLN A 112 15.35 32.37 -13.00
N THR A 113 15.80 31.48 -12.11
CA THR A 113 17.09 31.59 -11.42
C THR A 113 18.04 30.48 -11.89
N ARG A 114 19.25 30.90 -12.28
CA ARG A 114 20.41 30.02 -12.45
C ARG A 114 21.28 30.10 -11.20
N TYR A 115 21.53 28.98 -10.55
CA TYR A 115 22.38 28.89 -9.37
C TYR A 115 23.50 27.86 -9.53
N ASP A 116 24.74 28.31 -9.39
CA ASP A 116 25.91 27.45 -9.48
C ASP A 116 26.34 27.01 -8.08
N ILE A 117 26.24 25.70 -7.79
CA ILE A 117 26.55 25.18 -6.46
C ILE A 117 28.06 25.35 -6.17
N PRO A 118 28.43 26.03 -5.06
CA PRO A 118 29.82 26.24 -4.69
C PRO A 118 30.62 24.93 -4.62
N ASP A 119 31.89 24.97 -5.00
CA ASP A 119 32.83 23.84 -4.96
C ASP A 119 32.41 22.60 -5.78
N SER A 120 31.39 22.72 -6.63
CA SER A 120 30.91 21.66 -7.51
C SER A 120 30.96 22.08 -8.98
N ASN A 121 30.56 21.18 -9.87
CA ASN A 121 30.24 21.49 -11.28
C ASN A 121 28.73 21.40 -11.54
N VAL A 122 27.88 21.48 -10.52
CA VAL A 122 26.43 21.39 -10.67
C VAL A 122 25.82 22.79 -10.79
N THR A 123 24.98 22.99 -11.78
CA THR A 123 24.12 24.17 -11.93
C THR A 123 22.68 23.75 -11.75
N ILE A 124 21.94 24.52 -10.95
CA ILE A 124 20.50 24.41 -10.80
C ILE A 124 19.87 25.49 -11.67
N LEU A 125 18.95 25.10 -12.53
CA LEU A 125 18.03 26.01 -13.19
C LEU A 125 16.65 25.77 -12.59
N GLY A 126 15.97 26.82 -12.14
CA GLY A 126 14.61 26.64 -11.67
C GLY A 126 13.68 27.80 -11.95
N CYS A 127 12.43 27.43 -12.26
CA CYS A 127 11.31 28.30 -12.54
C CYS A 127 10.02 27.52 -12.25
N THR A 128 8.88 28.21 -12.16
CA THR A 128 7.59 27.53 -11.98
C THR A 128 7.28 26.65 -13.20
N LEU A 129 7.68 27.09 -14.39
CA LEU A 129 7.31 26.50 -15.68
C LEU A 129 5.80 26.36 -15.74
N TRP A 130 5.06 27.48 -15.81
CA TRP A 130 3.62 27.41 -15.97
C TRP A 130 3.23 26.50 -17.16
N SER A 131 2.08 25.84 -17.07
CA SER A 131 1.57 25.05 -18.18
C SER A 131 1.14 25.93 -19.35
N ARG A 132 0.89 25.35 -20.53
CA ARG A 132 0.40 26.12 -21.69
C ARG A 132 -1.03 25.73 -22.01
N VAL A 133 -1.97 26.65 -21.75
CA VAL A 133 -3.40 26.43 -21.99
C VAL A 133 -3.75 26.72 -23.45
N PRO A 134 -4.17 25.72 -24.25
CA PRO A 134 -4.51 25.92 -25.65
C PRO A 134 -5.82 26.69 -25.81
N GLY A 135 -5.91 27.61 -26.77
CA GLY A 135 -7.11 28.42 -27.01
C GLY A 135 -8.39 27.61 -27.34
N ARG A 136 -8.27 26.35 -27.77
CA ARG A 136 -9.42 25.45 -28.00
C ARG A 136 -10.02 24.85 -26.72
N SER A 137 -9.30 24.91 -25.61
CA SER A 137 -9.66 24.29 -24.33
C SER A 137 -9.72 25.31 -23.19
N SER A 138 -9.61 26.61 -23.51
CA SER A 138 -9.51 27.71 -22.57
C SER A 138 -10.72 27.81 -21.64
N ASP A 139 -11.93 27.67 -22.18
CA ASP A 139 -13.16 27.84 -21.40
C ASP A 139 -13.37 26.70 -20.40
N ASP A 140 -13.11 25.46 -20.83
CA ASP A 140 -13.21 24.26 -19.98
C ASP A 140 -12.17 24.29 -18.85
N ILE A 141 -10.93 24.68 -19.16
CA ILE A 141 -9.83 24.75 -18.21
C ILE A 141 -10.09 25.88 -17.20
N ARG A 142 -10.51 27.06 -17.67
CA ARG A 142 -10.83 28.19 -16.81
C ARG A 142 -11.90 27.87 -15.79
N GLN A 143 -12.93 27.12 -16.17
CA GLN A 143 -14.02 26.75 -15.26
C GLN A 143 -13.62 25.68 -14.23
N LYS A 144 -12.70 24.78 -14.58
CA LYS A 144 -12.41 23.58 -13.77
C LYS A 144 -11.13 23.70 -12.93
N ILE A 145 -10.17 24.52 -13.34
CA ILE A 145 -8.89 24.69 -12.64
C ILE A 145 -9.02 25.79 -11.58
N GLN A 146 -8.56 25.50 -10.37
CA GLN A 146 -8.70 26.40 -9.22
C GLN A 146 -7.79 27.62 -9.33
N ASP A 147 -6.68 27.55 -10.05
CA ASP A 147 -5.71 28.64 -10.22
C ASP A 147 -6.40 29.95 -10.65
N PHE A 148 -7.27 29.88 -11.66
CA PHE A 148 -8.01 31.02 -12.20
C PHE A 148 -9.12 31.56 -11.28
N HIS A 149 -9.35 30.89 -10.15
CA HIS A 149 -10.34 31.28 -9.13
C HIS A 149 -9.68 31.69 -7.81
N GLN A 150 -8.51 31.13 -7.49
CA GLN A 150 -7.80 31.33 -6.23
C GLN A 150 -6.69 32.38 -6.34
N ILE A 151 -6.05 32.52 -7.51
CA ILE A 151 -5.06 33.57 -7.76
C ILE A 151 -5.83 34.82 -8.20
N LYS A 152 -5.61 35.93 -7.49
CA LYS A 152 -6.33 37.19 -7.75
C LYS A 152 -5.91 37.75 -9.10
N ASP A 153 -6.91 38.15 -9.89
CA ASP A 153 -6.75 38.81 -11.19
C ASP A 153 -5.89 38.00 -12.19
N TRP A 154 -5.90 36.66 -12.08
CA TRP A 154 -5.13 35.77 -12.95
C TRP A 154 -5.94 35.27 -14.14
N SER A 155 -5.59 35.73 -15.35
CA SER A 155 -6.23 35.27 -16.59
C SER A 155 -5.43 34.15 -17.28
N ILE A 156 -6.05 33.53 -18.30
CA ILE A 156 -5.36 32.55 -19.16
C ILE A 156 -4.23 33.23 -19.95
N ASP A 157 -4.43 34.48 -20.35
CA ASP A 157 -3.40 35.24 -21.08
C ASP A 157 -2.21 35.50 -20.17
N ASP A 158 -2.44 35.82 -18.89
CA ASP A 158 -1.37 35.96 -17.90
C ASP A 158 -0.64 34.62 -17.64
N HIS A 159 -1.40 33.53 -17.52
CA HIS A 159 -0.85 32.17 -17.36
C HIS A 159 0.05 31.78 -18.54
N ASN A 160 -0.42 31.99 -19.77
CA ASN A 160 0.35 31.70 -20.98
C ASN A 160 1.54 32.65 -21.16
N ALA A 161 1.42 33.94 -20.80
CA ALA A 161 2.54 34.87 -20.81
C ALA A 161 3.62 34.47 -19.80
N ALA A 162 3.24 33.98 -18.62
CA ALA A 162 4.17 33.44 -17.63
C ALA A 162 4.85 32.14 -18.11
N HIS A 163 4.11 31.26 -18.80
CA HIS A 163 4.67 30.09 -19.46
C HIS A 163 5.72 30.47 -20.51
N ASP A 164 5.39 31.41 -21.39
CA ASP A 164 6.29 31.86 -22.47
C ASP A 164 7.57 32.46 -21.87
N ALA A 165 7.45 33.29 -20.82
CA ALA A 165 8.60 33.85 -20.11
C ALA A 165 9.49 32.79 -19.46
N ASP A 166 8.91 31.81 -18.75
CA ASP A 166 9.67 30.71 -18.13
C ASP A 166 10.37 29.83 -19.18
N SER A 167 9.67 29.54 -20.28
CA SER A 167 10.17 28.67 -21.36
C SER A 167 11.31 29.32 -22.13
N GLU A 168 11.16 30.58 -22.54
CA GLU A 168 12.20 31.36 -23.22
C GLU A 168 13.44 31.51 -22.35
N TRP A 169 13.26 31.82 -21.06
CA TRP A 169 14.36 31.91 -20.11
C TRP A 169 15.10 30.58 -19.97
N LEU A 170 14.38 29.48 -19.76
CA LEU A 170 14.97 28.17 -19.52
C LEU A 170 15.75 27.67 -20.74
N ILE A 171 15.19 27.83 -21.95
CA ILE A 171 15.87 27.47 -23.20
C ILE A 171 17.16 28.28 -23.35
N ARG A 172 17.10 29.60 -23.16
CA ARG A 172 18.27 30.48 -23.27
C ARG A 172 19.39 30.11 -22.30
N GLU A 173 19.06 29.79 -21.05
CA GLU A 173 20.06 29.39 -20.05
C GLU A 173 20.66 28.01 -20.34
N LEU A 174 19.86 27.06 -20.84
CA LEU A 174 20.36 25.76 -21.27
C LEU A 174 21.33 25.89 -22.44
N GLU A 175 21.01 26.75 -23.42
CA GLU A 175 21.89 27.05 -24.56
C GLU A 175 23.19 27.72 -24.10
N ALA A 176 23.11 28.71 -23.20
CA ALA A 176 24.28 29.37 -22.64
C ALA A 176 25.23 28.38 -21.93
N ILE A 177 24.70 27.50 -21.07
CA ILE A 177 25.51 26.48 -20.38
C ILE A 177 26.11 25.48 -21.38
N GLN A 178 25.39 25.16 -22.46
CA GLN A 178 25.93 24.29 -23.51
C GLN A 178 27.10 24.94 -24.23
N GLU A 179 27.00 26.23 -24.58
CA GLU A 179 28.12 26.96 -25.17
C GLU A 179 29.33 27.03 -24.23
N GLU A 180 29.09 27.31 -22.94
CA GLU A 180 30.12 27.28 -21.90
C GLU A 180 30.80 25.89 -21.85
N ASN A 181 30.01 24.82 -21.86
CA ASN A 181 30.49 23.45 -21.82
C ASN A 181 31.24 23.00 -23.09
N GLN A 182 30.94 23.60 -24.24
CA GLN A 182 31.68 23.35 -25.49
C GLN A 182 33.05 24.01 -25.47
N ARG A 183 33.16 25.21 -24.86
CA ARG A 183 34.42 25.95 -24.71
C ARG A 183 35.27 25.43 -23.54
N ALA A 184 34.65 24.77 -22.57
CA ALA A 184 35.31 24.23 -21.37
C ALA A 184 36.05 22.91 -21.63
N GLY A 185 37.19 22.72 -20.94
CA GLY A 185 37.88 21.43 -20.88
C GLY A 185 37.03 20.34 -20.22
N LYS A 186 37.36 19.06 -20.44
CA LYS A 186 36.55 17.90 -19.98
C LYS A 186 36.22 17.93 -18.47
N ASP A 187 37.14 18.45 -17.64
CA ASP A 187 37.00 18.53 -16.18
C ASP A 187 36.30 19.81 -15.69
N GLN A 188 35.97 20.73 -16.59
CA GLN A 188 35.28 22.00 -16.31
C GLN A 188 33.81 22.00 -16.77
N LYS A 189 33.35 20.92 -17.40
CA LYS A 189 31.96 20.81 -17.86
C LYS A 189 30.99 20.76 -16.68
N ARG A 190 29.95 21.57 -16.76
CA ARG A 190 28.86 21.66 -15.79
C ARG A 190 27.77 20.63 -16.06
N SER A 191 27.22 20.09 -14.98
CA SER A 191 26.04 19.22 -14.98
C SER A 191 24.84 20.04 -14.54
N VAL A 192 23.76 20.00 -15.33
CA VAL A 192 22.55 20.79 -15.06
C VAL A 192 21.50 19.92 -14.37
N LEU A 193 20.94 20.45 -13.27
CA LEU A 193 19.73 19.99 -12.61
C LEU A 193 18.65 21.02 -12.90
N VAL A 194 17.57 20.62 -13.55
CA VAL A 194 16.42 21.49 -13.78
C VAL A 194 15.35 21.19 -12.73
N VAL A 195 14.77 22.21 -12.11
CA VAL A 195 13.71 22.09 -11.11
C VAL A 195 12.54 22.96 -11.54
N THR A 196 11.40 22.33 -11.81
CA THR A 196 10.17 23.02 -12.20
C THR A 196 9.02 22.65 -11.28
N HIS A 197 7.95 23.45 -11.28
CA HIS A 197 6.70 23.03 -10.64
C HIS A 197 5.88 22.16 -11.60
N HIS A 198 5.47 22.70 -12.76
CA HIS A 198 4.72 21.89 -13.71
C HIS A 198 5.65 20.93 -14.47
N ALA A 199 5.04 19.86 -14.97
CA ALA A 199 5.73 18.81 -15.67
C ALA A 199 6.18 19.24 -17.08
N PRO A 200 7.39 18.82 -17.52
CA PRO A 200 7.99 19.24 -18.80
C PRO A 200 7.57 18.41 -20.02
N LEU A 201 6.64 17.47 -19.85
CA LEU A 201 5.96 16.72 -20.92
C LEU A 201 4.51 16.51 -20.55
N THR A 202 3.61 16.50 -21.52
CA THR A 202 2.19 16.15 -21.32
C THR A 202 1.94 14.64 -21.32
N GLN A 203 2.90 13.87 -21.85
CA GLN A 203 2.92 12.39 -21.83
C GLN A 203 4.00 11.90 -20.86
N LEU A 204 3.86 10.68 -20.32
CA LEU A 204 4.79 10.05 -19.36
C LEU A 204 4.88 10.70 -17.96
N THR A 205 4.47 11.96 -17.81
CA THR A 205 4.47 12.69 -16.54
C THR A 205 3.15 12.61 -15.75
N PRO A 206 1.96 12.54 -16.39
CA PRO A 206 0.71 12.38 -15.65
C PRO A 206 0.49 10.92 -15.27
N SER A 207 -0.41 10.68 -14.30
CA SER A 207 -0.96 9.33 -14.08
C SER A 207 -1.49 8.75 -15.40
N PRO A 208 -1.30 7.44 -15.70
CA PRO A 208 -1.82 6.81 -16.91
C PRO A 208 -3.34 6.98 -17.11
N ARG A 209 -4.09 7.25 -16.03
CA ARG A 209 -5.53 7.56 -16.07
C ARG A 209 -5.83 8.94 -16.68
N ASN A 210 -4.87 9.84 -16.62
CA ASN A 210 -4.98 11.24 -17.01
C ASN A 210 -4.16 11.58 -18.26
N GLU A 211 -3.42 10.63 -18.85
CA GLU A 211 -2.55 10.85 -20.02
C GLU A 211 -3.32 11.37 -21.25
N ASN A 212 -4.64 11.18 -21.30
CA ASN A 212 -5.54 11.68 -22.34
C ASN A 212 -6.65 12.60 -21.79
N SER A 213 -6.49 13.16 -20.59
CA SER A 213 -7.49 14.07 -20.04
C SER A 213 -7.53 15.37 -20.85
N PRO A 214 -8.72 15.92 -21.16
CA PRO A 214 -8.83 17.24 -21.78
C PRO A 214 -8.26 18.37 -20.89
N LEU A 215 -8.03 18.09 -19.61
CA LEU A 215 -7.42 19.02 -18.65
C LEU A 215 -5.90 18.89 -18.52
N SER A 216 -5.28 17.88 -19.13
CA SER A 216 -3.81 17.67 -19.03
C SER A 216 -2.96 18.89 -19.39
N PRO A 217 -3.34 19.74 -20.38
CA PRO A 217 -2.59 20.96 -20.69
C PRO A 217 -2.53 21.99 -19.57
N ALA A 218 -3.33 21.85 -18.50
CA ALA A 218 -3.27 22.71 -17.33
C ALA A 218 -2.23 22.25 -16.29
N PHE A 219 -1.71 21.03 -16.40
CA PHE A 219 -0.81 20.43 -15.40
C PHE A 219 0.61 20.18 -15.93
N ALA A 220 0.80 20.27 -17.26
CA ALA A 220 2.04 19.95 -17.92
C ALA A 220 2.18 20.70 -19.26
N THR A 221 3.42 20.81 -19.75
CA THR A 221 3.74 21.42 -21.05
C THR A 221 4.81 20.62 -21.78
N ASP A 222 4.81 20.57 -23.11
CA ASP A 222 5.73 19.75 -23.91
C ASP A 222 7.06 20.46 -24.28
N ILE A 223 7.64 21.20 -23.34
CA ILE A 223 8.84 22.02 -23.56
C ILE A 223 10.07 21.20 -24.00
N LEU A 224 10.17 19.91 -23.62
CA LEU A 224 11.30 19.08 -24.04
C LEU A 224 11.34 18.80 -25.54
N SER A 225 10.22 19.01 -26.25
CA SER A 225 10.17 18.90 -27.70
C SER A 225 10.88 20.09 -28.38
N ASP A 226 10.77 21.27 -27.78
CA ASP A 226 11.33 22.54 -28.26
C ASP A 226 12.82 22.68 -27.95
N ILE A 227 13.35 21.92 -26.98
CA ILE A 227 14.78 21.91 -26.66
C ILE A 227 15.54 20.98 -27.64
N PRO A 228 16.40 21.51 -28.53
CA PRO A 228 17.04 20.71 -29.58
C PRO A 228 18.09 19.74 -29.03
N LYS A 229 18.81 20.14 -27.97
CA LYS A 229 19.86 19.36 -27.31
C LYS A 229 19.69 19.48 -25.80
N LEU A 230 19.74 18.35 -25.09
CA LEU A 230 19.71 18.28 -23.62
C LEU A 230 21.11 17.97 -23.05
N ASP A 231 22.16 18.27 -23.81
CA ASP A 231 23.54 17.95 -23.44
C ASP A 231 23.93 18.67 -22.15
N GLY A 232 24.26 17.90 -21.12
CA GLY A 232 24.62 18.42 -19.80
C GLY A 232 23.50 18.35 -18.77
N VAL A 233 22.22 18.26 -19.17
CA VAL A 233 21.10 18.05 -18.25
C VAL A 233 21.11 16.63 -17.72
N LYS A 234 21.38 16.47 -16.42
CA LYS A 234 21.49 15.16 -15.76
C LYS A 234 20.19 14.70 -15.14
N ALA A 235 19.45 15.65 -14.56
CA ALA A 235 18.16 15.37 -13.95
C ALA A 235 17.21 16.54 -14.13
N TRP A 236 15.92 16.21 -14.18
CA TRP A 236 14.83 17.16 -14.15
C TRP A 236 13.85 16.74 -13.06
N VAL A 237 13.57 17.66 -12.14
CA VAL A 237 12.64 17.49 -11.03
C VAL A 237 11.41 18.33 -11.31
N PHE A 238 10.22 17.75 -11.13
CA PHE A 238 8.95 18.45 -11.30
C PHE A 238 7.93 17.99 -10.26
N GLY A 239 6.97 18.87 -9.95
CA GLY A 239 5.84 18.64 -9.04
C GLY A 239 4.50 18.54 -9.76
N HIS A 240 3.44 19.01 -9.10
CA HIS A 240 2.10 19.35 -9.60
C HIS A 240 1.21 18.21 -10.15
N THR A 241 1.80 17.11 -10.60
CA THR A 241 1.06 15.99 -11.19
C THR A 241 0.45 15.04 -10.16
N HIS A 242 0.81 15.19 -8.87
CA HIS A 242 0.50 14.25 -7.77
C HIS A 242 0.77 12.78 -8.11
N TYR A 243 1.58 12.54 -9.15
CA TYR A 243 1.89 11.24 -9.70
C TYR A 243 3.39 11.10 -9.81
N SER A 244 3.88 9.90 -9.56
CA SER A 244 5.30 9.62 -9.44
C SER A 244 5.76 8.68 -10.53
N THR A 245 6.80 9.08 -11.24
CA THR A 245 7.24 8.51 -12.53
C THR A 245 8.73 8.73 -12.78
N GLU A 246 9.46 7.67 -13.09
CA GLU A 246 10.84 7.80 -13.55
C GLU A 246 10.94 7.45 -15.03
N PHE A 247 11.44 8.38 -15.84
CA PHE A 247 11.68 8.10 -17.26
C PHE A 247 12.98 8.71 -17.76
N LYS A 248 13.45 8.18 -18.89
CA LYS A 248 14.56 8.75 -19.67
C LYS A 248 14.03 9.30 -20.97
N TYR A 249 14.35 10.56 -21.26
CA TYR A 249 14.00 11.19 -22.53
C TYR A 249 15.24 11.36 -23.41
N ARG A 250 15.13 10.97 -24.69
CA ARG A 250 16.22 10.98 -25.69
C ARG A 250 17.56 10.38 -25.21
N GLY A 251 17.51 9.41 -24.28
CA GLY A 251 18.68 8.63 -23.82
C GLY A 251 19.69 9.38 -22.94
N HIS A 252 19.41 10.63 -22.52
CA HIS A 252 20.43 11.49 -21.89
C HIS A 252 20.08 11.99 -20.48
N SER A 253 18.80 12.15 -20.13
CA SER A 253 18.38 12.79 -18.88
C SER A 253 17.36 11.94 -18.11
N ARG A 254 17.48 11.90 -16.78
CA ARG A 254 16.62 11.15 -15.85
C ARG A 254 15.57 12.10 -15.23
N TYR A 255 14.30 11.76 -15.35
CA TYR A 255 13.17 12.52 -14.80
C TYR A 255 12.62 11.73 -13.62
N LEU A 256 12.29 12.36 -12.49
CA LEU A 256 11.87 11.69 -11.24
C LEU A 256 10.62 12.38 -10.67
N PRO A 257 9.50 11.66 -10.43
CA PRO A 257 8.95 11.62 -9.07
C PRO A 257 8.74 10.21 -8.43
N SER A 258 8.34 10.21 -7.16
CA SER A 258 8.55 9.26 -6.04
C SER A 258 8.44 7.70 -6.17
N LYS A 259 9.51 7.09 -5.64
CA LYS A 259 9.68 5.83 -4.87
C LYS A 259 9.24 4.48 -5.49
N LEU A 260 10.26 3.74 -5.91
CA LEU A 260 10.31 2.29 -5.79
C LEU A 260 10.26 1.92 -4.28
N PHE A 261 9.47 0.91 -3.89
CA PHE A 261 9.43 0.45 -2.49
C PHE A 261 9.78 -1.03 -2.42
N THR A 262 10.86 -1.36 -1.73
CA THR A 262 11.18 -2.71 -1.26
C THR A 262 10.97 -2.74 0.24
N ASN A 263 10.15 -3.67 0.72
CA ASN A 263 9.91 -3.88 2.14
C ASN A 263 10.42 -5.26 2.57
N PHE A 264 10.83 -5.37 3.83
CA PHE A 264 11.19 -6.61 4.50
C PHE A 264 10.24 -6.83 5.67
N ASP A 265 9.61 -8.00 5.70
CA ASP A 265 8.39 -8.21 6.46
C ASP A 265 8.51 -9.34 7.46
N VAL A 266 8.01 -9.10 8.67
CA VAL A 266 8.02 -10.10 9.76
C VAL A 266 6.63 -10.29 10.33
N CYS A 267 6.13 -11.53 10.31
CA CYS A 267 4.89 -11.93 10.96
C CYS A 267 5.14 -13.05 11.98
N ALA A 268 4.71 -12.83 13.23
CA ALA A 268 4.79 -13.80 14.32
C ALA A 268 3.48 -13.77 15.13
N SER A 269 2.39 -14.28 14.53
CA SER A 269 1.10 -14.47 15.22
C SER A 269 0.86 -15.95 15.46
N ASP A 270 0.52 -16.66 14.39
CA ASP A 270 0.26 -18.10 14.41
C ASP A 270 1.41 -18.88 13.75
N ASP A 271 1.88 -18.37 12.60
CA ASP A 271 3.07 -18.85 11.89
C ASP A 271 4.24 -17.88 12.04
N THR A 272 5.46 -18.41 12.02
CA THR A 272 6.67 -17.61 11.81
C THR A 272 6.82 -17.38 10.31
N SER A 273 6.69 -16.15 9.84
CA SER A 273 6.78 -15.84 8.40
C SER A 273 7.65 -14.63 8.14
N VAL A 274 8.42 -14.69 7.05
CA VAL A 274 9.25 -13.59 6.55
C VAL A 274 9.00 -13.43 5.05
N ALA A 275 8.90 -12.18 4.59
CA ALA A 275 8.74 -11.88 3.18
C ALA A 275 9.56 -10.66 2.74
N ILE A 276 9.79 -10.57 1.43
CA ILE A 276 10.32 -9.37 0.77
C ILE A 276 9.38 -9.04 -0.37
N VAL A 277 8.68 -7.92 -0.25
CA VAL A 277 7.72 -7.43 -1.24
C VAL A 277 8.25 -6.14 -1.87
N GLU A 278 8.29 -6.10 -3.20
CA GLU A 278 8.64 -4.93 -3.98
C GLU A 278 7.41 -4.43 -4.76
N LYS A 279 7.16 -3.13 -4.72
CA LYS A 279 6.16 -2.46 -5.56
C LYS A 279 6.86 -1.69 -6.68
N ASN A 280 6.22 -1.68 -7.85
CA ASN A 280 6.73 -1.16 -9.11
C ASN A 280 8.05 -1.81 -9.59
N PRO A 281 8.18 -3.16 -9.53
CA PRO A 281 9.39 -3.82 -9.99
C PRO A 281 9.65 -3.49 -11.48
N ASN A 282 10.91 -3.25 -11.84
CA ASN A 282 11.30 -2.82 -13.20
C ASN A 282 10.54 -1.59 -13.72
N ASN A 283 10.11 -0.69 -12.82
CA ASN A 283 9.32 0.51 -13.13
C ASN A 283 7.95 0.22 -13.78
N ILE A 284 7.36 -0.95 -13.55
CA ILE A 284 6.00 -1.27 -14.02
C ILE A 284 5.00 -0.71 -12.99
N PRO A 285 4.23 0.36 -13.30
CA PRO A 285 3.40 1.02 -12.30
C PRO A 285 2.27 0.13 -11.76
N GLY A 286 2.15 0.07 -10.45
CA GLY A 286 1.15 -0.74 -9.75
C GLY A 286 1.40 -2.25 -9.79
N ALA A 287 2.53 -2.71 -10.34
CA ALA A 287 2.93 -4.10 -10.23
C ALA A 287 3.56 -4.39 -8.85
N ALA A 288 3.47 -5.63 -8.40
CA ALA A 288 4.18 -6.11 -7.22
C ALA A 288 5.02 -7.34 -7.57
N LYS A 289 6.09 -7.57 -6.81
CA LYS A 289 6.90 -8.78 -6.86
C LYS A 289 7.23 -9.23 -5.45
N VAL A 290 7.01 -10.52 -5.16
CA VAL A 290 7.48 -11.17 -3.94
C VAL A 290 8.82 -11.83 -4.27
N HIS A 291 9.91 -11.33 -3.70
CA HIS A 291 11.25 -11.91 -3.89
C HIS A 291 11.52 -13.07 -2.94
N PHE A 292 10.88 -13.03 -1.77
CA PHE A 292 10.96 -14.07 -0.75
C PHE A 292 9.64 -14.15 -0.01
N LEU A 293 9.17 -15.37 0.26
CA LEU A 293 8.08 -15.64 1.18
C LEU A 293 8.25 -17.05 1.71
N GLU A 294 8.39 -17.19 3.03
CA GLU A 294 8.48 -18.49 3.69
C GLU A 294 7.79 -18.47 5.04
N ASN A 295 7.13 -19.58 5.36
CA ASN A 295 6.33 -19.77 6.56
C ASN A 295 6.79 -21.04 7.28
N VAL A 296 6.90 -20.95 8.60
CA VAL A 296 7.13 -22.08 9.50
C VAL A 296 6.00 -22.13 10.52
N THR A 297 5.17 -23.17 10.40
CA THR A 297 4.07 -23.46 11.33
C THR A 297 4.56 -24.32 12.49
N ALA A 298 4.21 -23.91 13.71
CA ALA A 298 4.53 -24.71 14.90
C ALA A 298 3.74 -26.03 14.90
N ASP A 299 4.42 -27.14 15.18
CA ASP A 299 3.75 -28.44 15.29
C ASP A 299 2.94 -28.51 16.59
N SER A 300 1.63 -28.38 16.45
CA SER A 300 0.68 -28.36 17.57
C SER A 300 -0.26 -29.58 17.57
N ARG A 301 0.10 -30.65 16.85
CA ARG A 301 -0.75 -31.85 16.69
C ARG A 301 -1.11 -32.51 18.02
N GLU A 302 -0.19 -32.57 18.97
CA GLU A 302 -0.43 -33.11 20.32
C GLU A 302 -1.59 -32.40 21.04
N TYR A 303 -1.67 -31.07 20.89
CA TYR A 303 -2.69 -30.22 21.52
C TYR A 303 -3.98 -30.14 20.72
N ARG A 304 -4.02 -30.72 19.51
CA ARG A 304 -5.17 -30.73 18.58
C ARG A 304 -5.73 -29.31 18.32
N GLY A 305 -4.84 -28.32 18.29
CA GLY A 305 -5.13 -26.89 18.12
C GLY A 305 -3.90 -26.03 18.45
N ILE A 306 -3.91 -24.75 18.07
CA ILE A 306 -2.77 -23.84 18.27
C ILE A 306 -2.45 -23.72 19.76
N HIS A 307 -1.20 -24.03 20.13
CA HIS A 307 -0.71 -23.91 21.50
C HIS A 307 0.21 -22.69 21.65
N PRO A 308 -0.13 -21.69 22.49
CA PRO A 308 0.60 -20.43 22.60
C PRO A 308 2.10 -20.54 22.84
N ILE A 309 2.51 -21.41 23.75
CA ILE A 309 3.92 -21.55 24.16
C ILE A 309 4.72 -22.18 23.03
N LEU A 310 4.18 -23.20 22.35
CA LEU A 310 4.85 -23.84 21.21
C LEU A 310 5.00 -22.88 20.03
N ALA A 311 3.99 -22.03 19.78
CA ALA A 311 4.08 -20.99 18.77
C ALA A 311 5.20 -19.99 19.11
N LEU A 312 5.29 -19.55 20.38
CA LEU A 312 6.37 -18.66 20.83
C LEU A 312 7.76 -19.29 20.67
N GLU A 313 7.94 -20.53 21.12
CA GLU A 313 9.21 -21.27 20.99
C GLU A 313 9.59 -21.42 19.51
N SER A 314 8.62 -21.75 18.64
CA SER A 314 8.83 -21.81 17.20
C SER A 314 9.23 -20.46 16.59
N HIS A 315 8.61 -19.35 17.00
CA HIS A 315 9.00 -18.01 16.56
C HIS A 315 10.44 -17.68 16.95
N GLN A 316 10.81 -17.97 18.21
CA GLN A 316 12.16 -17.70 18.71
C GLN A 316 13.22 -18.54 18.01
N GLU A 317 12.92 -19.81 17.70
CA GLU A 317 13.86 -20.70 17.03
C GLU A 317 14.03 -20.37 15.54
N ASN A 318 12.95 -20.01 14.85
CA ASN A 318 12.93 -19.99 13.39
C ASN A 318 13.07 -18.60 12.78
N LEU A 319 12.67 -17.53 13.48
CA LEU A 319 12.61 -16.20 12.89
C LEU A 319 13.98 -15.71 12.39
N ALA A 320 15.03 -15.83 13.21
CA ALA A 320 16.38 -15.42 12.82
C ALA A 320 16.92 -16.22 11.62
N LYS A 321 16.61 -17.53 11.55
CA LYS A 321 16.99 -18.41 10.43
C LYS A 321 16.31 -17.96 9.14
N LEU A 322 15.01 -17.64 9.21
CA LEU A 322 14.24 -17.13 8.07
C LEU A 322 14.74 -15.75 7.62
N VAL A 323 15.04 -14.85 8.55
CA VAL A 323 15.64 -13.55 8.24
C VAL A 323 16.96 -13.74 7.50
N GLY A 324 17.86 -14.58 8.01
CA GLY A 324 19.14 -14.89 7.37
C GLY A 324 18.98 -15.42 5.93
N LYS A 325 18.00 -16.30 5.71
CA LYS A 325 17.68 -16.84 4.36
C LYS A 325 17.08 -15.78 3.44
N ALA A 326 16.23 -14.90 3.96
CA ALA A 326 15.59 -13.84 3.18
C ALA A 326 16.59 -12.81 2.66
N LEU A 327 17.65 -12.50 3.42
CA LEU A 327 18.64 -11.49 3.03
C LEU A 327 19.27 -11.73 1.65
N SER A 328 19.53 -12.98 1.28
CA SER A 328 20.10 -13.33 -0.03
C SER A 328 19.13 -13.15 -1.20
N HIS A 329 17.85 -12.95 -0.92
CA HIS A 329 16.78 -12.73 -1.89
C HIS A 329 16.43 -11.25 -2.05
N LEU A 330 17.08 -10.35 -1.31
CA LEU A 330 16.96 -8.92 -1.57
C LEU A 330 17.39 -8.61 -3.03
N PRO A 331 16.76 -7.62 -3.69
CA PRO A 331 17.16 -7.19 -5.02
C PRO A 331 18.66 -6.88 -5.08
N GLU A 332 19.33 -7.27 -6.16
CA GLU A 332 20.74 -6.92 -6.36
C GLU A 332 20.91 -5.41 -6.45
N ALA A 333 21.96 -4.88 -5.81
CA ALA A 333 22.34 -3.49 -6.03
C ALA A 333 22.92 -3.36 -7.46
N GLU A 334 22.33 -2.52 -8.31
CA GLU A 334 22.71 -2.41 -9.72
C GLU A 334 24.22 -2.15 -9.92
N ASN A 335 24.90 -3.07 -10.60
CA ASN A 335 26.22 -2.88 -11.20
C ASN A 335 26.06 -2.76 -12.71
N LYS A 336 25.52 -1.65 -13.22
CA LYS A 336 25.50 -1.40 -14.67
C LYS A 336 26.32 -0.18 -15.02
N ASN A 337 27.46 -0.48 -15.65
CA ASN A 337 28.43 0.40 -16.33
C ASN A 337 29.52 1.02 -15.46
N GLY A 338 30.45 0.19 -14.95
CA GLY A 338 31.90 0.50 -14.82
C GLY A 338 32.36 1.75 -14.06
N ASN A 339 31.46 2.57 -13.54
CA ASN A 339 31.71 3.74 -12.73
C ASN A 339 31.28 3.41 -11.30
N THR A 340 32.27 3.06 -10.50
CA THR A 340 32.23 2.75 -9.08
C THR A 340 31.78 3.96 -8.25
N VAL A 341 30.49 4.29 -8.26
CA VAL A 341 29.83 4.99 -7.13
C VAL A 341 28.34 4.63 -7.08
N SER A 342 28.02 3.37 -6.81
CA SER A 342 26.73 3.04 -6.22
C SER A 342 26.78 3.42 -4.74
N ASP A 343 25.83 4.23 -4.26
CA ASP A 343 25.78 4.71 -2.88
C ASP A 343 25.86 3.55 -1.87
N ILE A 344 27.04 3.38 -1.25
CA ILE A 344 27.34 2.28 -0.31
C ILE A 344 26.33 2.29 0.85
N SER A 345 25.78 3.46 1.22
CA SER A 345 24.82 3.59 2.32
C SER A 345 23.48 2.86 2.08
N ARG A 346 23.15 2.59 0.81
CA ARG A 346 21.93 1.89 0.38
C ARG A 346 22.16 0.42 0.03
N GLN A 347 23.33 -0.12 0.37
CA GLN A 347 23.68 -1.50 0.08
C GLN A 347 23.88 -2.30 1.37
N ILE A 348 23.63 -3.61 1.26
CA ILE A 348 23.90 -4.60 2.30
C ILE A 348 24.89 -5.59 1.71
N VAL A 349 26.05 -5.73 2.35
CA VAL A 349 27.03 -6.76 2.02
C VAL A 349 26.76 -7.97 2.90
N LEU A 350 26.52 -9.11 2.28
CA LEU A 350 26.25 -10.36 2.99
C LEU A 350 27.57 -11.08 3.31
N ALA A 351 27.59 -11.78 4.45
CA ALA A 351 28.78 -12.49 4.93
C ALA A 351 29.16 -13.70 4.06
N ASP A 352 28.24 -14.18 3.22
CA ASP A 352 28.44 -15.30 2.30
C ASP A 352 29.28 -14.93 1.06
N GLY A 353 29.69 -13.66 0.93
CA GLY A 353 30.48 -13.17 -0.20
C GLY A 353 29.67 -12.98 -1.48
N SER A 354 28.33 -13.04 -1.41
CA SER A 354 27.46 -12.74 -2.55
C SER A 354 27.49 -11.25 -2.93
N SER A 355 26.97 -10.94 -4.11
CA SER A 355 26.88 -9.56 -4.61
C SER A 355 26.11 -8.66 -3.63
N PRO A 356 26.54 -7.39 -3.43
CA PRO A 356 25.83 -6.45 -2.59
C PRO A 356 24.34 -6.36 -2.94
N ARG A 357 23.49 -6.38 -1.92
CA ARG A 357 22.04 -6.30 -2.04
C ARG A 357 21.56 -4.88 -1.79
N ARG A 358 20.46 -4.49 -2.42
CA ARG A 358 19.79 -3.22 -2.14
C ARG A 358 19.14 -3.29 -0.76
N LYS A 359 19.41 -2.29 0.08
CA LYS A 359 18.73 -2.12 1.36
C LYS A 359 17.23 -1.85 1.12
N PRO A 360 16.32 -2.45 1.91
CA PRO A 360 14.90 -2.10 1.85
C PRO A 360 14.65 -0.62 2.13
N ASP A 361 13.55 -0.08 1.62
CA ASP A 361 13.15 1.31 1.86
C ASP A 361 12.55 1.50 3.26
N PHE A 362 11.93 0.45 3.81
CA PHE A 362 11.42 0.39 5.19
C PHE A 362 11.26 -1.07 5.63
N ILE A 363 10.96 -1.27 6.92
CA ILE A 363 10.60 -2.56 7.52
C ILE A 363 9.15 -2.54 7.97
N SER A 364 8.42 -3.63 7.76
CA SER A 364 7.11 -3.81 8.37
C SER A 364 7.02 -5.05 9.26
N ALA A 365 6.24 -4.96 10.33
CA ALA A 365 5.96 -6.11 11.18
C ALA A 365 4.56 -6.03 11.80
N THR A 366 3.97 -7.19 12.09
CA THR A 366 2.67 -7.28 12.74
C THR A 366 2.74 -6.67 14.15
N ARG A 367 1.98 -5.59 14.39
CA ARG A 367 1.86 -4.97 15.72
C ARG A 367 0.69 -5.53 16.53
N GLY A 368 -0.35 -6.03 15.86
CA GLY A 368 -1.47 -6.74 16.48
C GLY A 368 -2.72 -6.78 15.60
N PRO A 369 -3.86 -7.29 16.10
CA PRO A 369 -4.01 -7.99 17.38
C PRO A 369 -3.31 -9.35 17.40
N GLY A 370 -3.19 -9.97 18.58
CA GLY A 370 -2.53 -11.28 18.75
C GLY A 370 -1.94 -11.48 20.15
N MET A 371 -1.27 -12.60 20.40
CA MET A 371 -0.62 -12.82 21.70
C MET A 371 0.64 -11.95 21.83
N ARG A 372 0.71 -11.12 22.88
CA ARG A 372 1.79 -10.13 23.03
C ARG A 372 3.17 -10.73 22.95
N SER A 373 3.40 -11.88 23.60
CA SER A 373 4.68 -12.59 23.59
C SER A 373 5.13 -12.93 22.16
N ASN A 374 4.22 -13.49 21.37
CA ASN A 374 4.48 -13.93 20.00
C ASN A 374 4.72 -12.72 19.09
N LEU A 375 3.82 -11.73 19.18
CA LEU A 375 3.92 -10.49 18.40
C LEU A 375 5.22 -9.74 18.69
N SER A 376 5.65 -9.68 19.96
CA SER A 376 6.89 -9.02 20.36
C SER A 376 8.12 -9.60 19.67
N THR A 377 8.19 -10.92 19.46
CA THR A 377 9.32 -11.55 18.76
C THR A 377 9.49 -10.98 17.34
N GLY A 378 8.40 -10.86 16.59
CA GLY A 378 8.42 -10.29 15.25
C GLY A 378 8.64 -8.76 15.24
N LEU A 379 7.92 -8.06 16.13
CA LEU A 379 7.96 -6.60 16.23
C LEU A 379 9.36 -6.09 16.61
N ASP A 380 9.99 -6.68 17.62
CA ASP A 380 11.30 -6.24 18.10
C ASP A 380 12.42 -6.61 17.12
N THR A 381 12.28 -7.73 16.40
CA THR A 381 13.17 -8.07 15.27
C THR A 381 13.07 -7.02 14.16
N GLY A 382 11.85 -6.62 13.77
CA GLY A 382 11.62 -5.60 12.75
C GLY A 382 12.21 -4.24 13.14
N LYS A 383 12.02 -3.82 14.40
CA LYS A 383 12.64 -2.59 14.92
C LYS A 383 14.17 -2.67 14.93
N ALA A 384 14.73 -3.81 15.35
CA ALA A 384 16.19 -3.99 15.37
C ALA A 384 16.78 -3.88 13.96
N LEU A 385 16.13 -4.45 12.95
CA LEU A 385 16.52 -4.30 11.54
C LEU A 385 16.38 -2.84 11.07
N SER A 386 15.28 -2.16 11.40
CA SER A 386 15.07 -0.75 11.10
C SER A 386 16.17 0.14 11.69
N VAL A 387 16.55 -0.09 12.94
CA VAL A 387 17.66 0.61 13.61
C VAL A 387 19.00 0.25 12.96
N ALA A 388 19.28 -1.03 12.73
CA ALA A 388 20.55 -1.46 12.14
C ALA A 388 20.75 -0.87 10.73
N TRP A 389 19.67 -0.76 9.95
CA TRP A 389 19.71 -0.24 8.59
C TRP A 389 19.39 1.24 8.46
N GLN A 390 18.99 1.91 9.54
CA GLN A 390 18.59 3.33 9.56
C GLN A 390 17.47 3.62 8.55
N ILE A 391 16.46 2.77 8.52
CA ILE A 391 15.28 2.89 7.63
C ILE A 391 13.99 2.92 8.45
N PRO A 392 12.91 3.52 7.94
CA PRO A 392 11.62 3.59 8.64
C PRO A 392 11.06 2.22 9.03
N PHE A 393 10.18 2.22 10.03
CA PHE A 393 9.47 1.06 10.52
C PHE A 393 7.95 1.29 10.45
N VAL A 394 7.19 0.25 10.10
CA VAL A 394 5.72 0.29 10.03
C VAL A 394 5.14 -0.89 10.82
N GLY A 395 4.45 -0.58 11.91
CA GLY A 395 3.68 -1.55 12.70
C GLY A 395 2.30 -1.78 12.10
N VAL A 396 2.09 -2.94 11.49
CA VAL A 396 0.89 -3.24 10.69
C VAL A 396 -0.19 -3.93 11.51
N HIS A 397 -1.45 -3.59 11.23
CA HIS A 397 -2.61 -4.28 11.78
C HIS A 397 -2.85 -5.60 11.04
N HIS A 398 -2.88 -6.72 11.76
CA HIS A 398 -2.99 -8.07 11.21
C HIS A 398 -4.27 -8.27 10.38
N MET A 399 -5.44 -7.94 10.93
CA MET A 399 -6.71 -8.08 10.19
C MET A 399 -6.76 -7.16 8.96
N GLN A 400 -6.24 -5.94 9.03
CA GLN A 400 -6.14 -5.01 7.91
C GLN A 400 -5.34 -5.63 6.74
N ALA A 401 -4.23 -6.32 7.04
CA ALA A 401 -3.43 -7.02 6.04
C ALA A 401 -4.24 -8.10 5.29
N HIS A 402 -5.06 -8.87 6.00
CA HIS A 402 -6.00 -9.81 5.38
C HIS A 402 -7.02 -9.11 4.46
N LEU A 403 -7.50 -7.91 4.81
CA LEU A 403 -8.45 -7.15 3.99
C LEU A 403 -7.80 -6.61 2.70
N LEU A 404 -6.53 -6.23 2.76
CA LEU A 404 -5.79 -5.62 1.64
C LEU A 404 -5.10 -6.66 0.74
N THR A 405 -5.01 -7.92 1.15
CA THR A 405 -4.36 -8.99 0.37
C THR A 405 -4.85 -9.14 -1.07
N PRO A 406 -6.16 -9.02 -1.41
CA PRO A 406 -6.57 -9.09 -2.82
C PRO A 406 -6.00 -7.96 -3.69
N ARG A 407 -5.61 -6.83 -3.09
CA ARG A 407 -4.91 -5.73 -3.80
C ARG A 407 -3.47 -6.11 -4.10
N LEU A 408 -2.80 -6.85 -3.20
CA LEU A 408 -1.52 -7.50 -3.49
C LEU A 408 -1.65 -8.47 -4.67
N VAL A 409 -2.65 -9.35 -4.65
CA VAL A 409 -2.89 -10.33 -5.73
C VAL A 409 -3.06 -9.64 -7.07
N SER A 410 -3.90 -8.61 -7.13
CA SER A 410 -4.08 -7.82 -8.36
C SER A 410 -2.76 -7.18 -8.82
N SER A 411 -1.92 -6.72 -7.91
CA SER A 411 -0.61 -6.13 -8.23
C SER A 411 0.42 -7.18 -8.67
N LEU A 412 0.40 -8.40 -8.09
CA LEU A 412 1.26 -9.51 -8.49
C LEU A 412 0.95 -9.98 -9.91
N ASN A 413 -0.34 -10.10 -10.26
CA ASN A 413 -0.76 -10.54 -11.58
C ASN A 413 -0.36 -9.52 -12.68
N ARG A 414 -0.41 -8.21 -12.37
CA ARG A 414 0.14 -7.16 -13.25
C ARG A 414 1.64 -7.32 -13.50
N GLY A 415 2.40 -7.76 -12.50
CA GLY A 415 3.85 -7.99 -12.62
C GLY A 415 4.21 -9.21 -13.49
N GLN A 416 3.34 -10.21 -13.57
CA GLN A 416 3.58 -11.44 -14.35
C GLN A 416 3.26 -11.29 -15.84
N THR A 417 2.29 -10.44 -16.19
CA THR A 417 1.79 -10.33 -17.57
C THR A 417 2.66 -9.45 -18.47
N GLY A 418 3.53 -8.59 -17.92
CA GLY A 418 4.57 -7.83 -18.66
C GLY A 418 4.07 -6.96 -19.82
N SER A 419 2.75 -6.84 -20.01
CA SER A 419 2.10 -6.31 -21.20
C SER A 419 0.78 -5.67 -20.79
N ALA A 420 0.63 -4.38 -21.07
CA ALA A 420 -0.59 -3.61 -20.85
C ALA A 420 -1.77 -4.01 -21.78
N THR A 421 -1.65 -5.11 -22.54
CA THR A 421 -2.55 -5.43 -23.66
C THR A 421 -3.36 -6.73 -23.53
N THR A 422 -3.37 -7.43 -22.38
CA THR A 422 -4.28 -8.58 -22.18
C THR A 422 -5.55 -8.18 -21.44
N THR A 423 -6.66 -8.25 -22.16
CA THR A 423 -8.07 -8.01 -21.78
C THR A 423 -8.65 -9.01 -20.78
N THR A 424 -7.89 -9.47 -19.79
CA THR A 424 -8.46 -10.18 -18.63
C THR A 424 -8.79 -9.14 -17.57
N THR A 425 -10.08 -9.04 -17.26
CA THR A 425 -10.70 -8.14 -16.29
C THR A 425 -10.22 -8.39 -14.85
N GLU A 426 -8.96 -8.12 -14.55
CA GLU A 426 -8.42 -8.23 -13.19
C GLU A 426 -8.75 -6.98 -12.39
N THR A 427 -9.92 -7.01 -11.75
CA THR A 427 -10.39 -5.93 -10.90
C THR A 427 -9.67 -5.93 -9.55
N THR A 428 -8.82 -4.93 -9.32
CA THR A 428 -8.38 -4.55 -7.97
C THR A 428 -9.62 -4.12 -7.16
N PRO A 429 -9.83 -4.56 -5.92
CA PRO A 429 -10.94 -4.04 -5.12
C PRO A 429 -10.73 -2.55 -4.86
N GLU A 430 -11.63 -1.74 -5.39
CA GLU A 430 -11.69 -0.30 -5.15
C GLU A 430 -12.52 -0.01 -3.90
N PHE A 431 -12.16 1.04 -3.17
CA PHE A 431 -12.97 1.50 -2.05
C PHE A 431 -14.25 2.20 -2.56
N PRO A 432 -15.40 2.05 -1.89
CA PRO A 432 -15.63 1.15 -0.76
C PRO A 432 -15.84 -0.32 -1.21
N PHE A 433 -15.33 -1.27 -0.43
CA PHE A 433 -15.61 -2.71 -0.61
C PHE A 433 -16.01 -3.37 0.69
N LEU A 434 -16.73 -4.49 0.59
CA LEU A 434 -17.11 -5.32 1.73
C LEU A 434 -16.18 -6.53 1.80
N SER A 435 -15.77 -6.90 3.00
CA SER A 435 -14.87 -8.02 3.24
C SER A 435 -15.44 -8.97 4.27
N ILE A 436 -15.37 -10.26 3.96
CA ILE A 436 -15.58 -11.35 4.90
C ILE A 436 -14.21 -11.92 5.25
N LEU A 437 -13.78 -11.77 6.50
CA LEU A 437 -12.56 -12.40 7.01
C LEU A 437 -12.98 -13.61 7.85
N VAL A 438 -12.70 -14.80 7.32
CA VAL A 438 -13.07 -16.11 7.88
C VAL A 438 -11.86 -17.01 8.02
N SER A 439 -11.32 -17.10 9.23
CA SER A 439 -10.18 -17.94 9.59
C SER A 439 -10.52 -18.88 10.75
N GLY A 440 -9.53 -19.60 11.27
CA GLY A 440 -9.67 -20.41 12.48
C GLY A 440 -10.00 -19.57 13.72
N GLY A 441 -9.53 -18.31 13.77
CA GLY A 441 -9.71 -17.42 14.93
C GLY A 441 -10.65 -16.24 14.70
N HIS A 442 -11.04 -15.95 13.46
CA HIS A 442 -11.82 -14.75 13.13
C HIS A 442 -13.00 -15.08 12.21
N SER A 443 -14.12 -14.41 12.45
CA SER A 443 -15.28 -14.39 11.57
C SER A 443 -15.93 -13.02 11.67
N ILE A 444 -15.50 -12.13 10.78
CA ILE A 444 -15.91 -10.72 10.79
C ILE A 444 -16.32 -10.28 9.38
N LEU A 445 -17.28 -9.37 9.35
CA LEU A 445 -17.75 -8.69 8.15
C LEU A 445 -17.38 -7.21 8.29
N VAL A 446 -16.61 -6.69 7.34
CA VAL A 446 -15.98 -5.37 7.44
C VAL A 446 -16.22 -4.58 6.17
N LYS A 447 -16.75 -3.37 6.28
CA LYS A 447 -16.80 -2.39 5.18
C LYS A 447 -15.54 -1.56 5.21
N SER A 448 -14.74 -1.62 4.15
CA SER A 448 -13.54 -0.81 4.01
C SER A 448 -13.85 0.40 3.13
N LYS A 449 -13.67 1.63 3.66
CA LYS A 449 -13.90 2.89 2.93
C LYS A 449 -12.61 3.56 2.47
N SER A 450 -11.51 3.29 3.16
CA SER A 450 -10.16 3.70 2.79
C SER A 450 -9.16 2.71 3.38
N ILE A 451 -7.87 2.95 3.18
CA ILE A 451 -6.81 2.17 3.80
C ILE A 451 -6.79 2.27 5.34
N THR A 452 -7.40 3.30 5.93
CA THR A 452 -7.38 3.54 7.39
C THR A 452 -8.77 3.49 8.03
N GLU A 453 -9.84 3.52 7.22
CA GLU A 453 -11.23 3.49 7.71
C GLU A 453 -11.90 2.15 7.36
N HIS A 454 -12.00 1.29 8.37
CA HIS A 454 -12.61 -0.04 8.29
C HIS A 454 -13.72 -0.19 9.32
N GLU A 455 -14.97 -0.30 8.88
CA GLU A 455 -16.13 -0.42 9.75
C GLU A 455 -16.50 -1.90 9.97
N VAL A 456 -16.50 -2.38 11.21
CA VAL A 456 -16.92 -3.76 11.52
C VAL A 456 -18.45 -3.79 11.57
N MET A 457 -19.05 -4.46 10.60
CA MET A 457 -20.51 -4.58 10.48
C MET A 457 -21.07 -5.76 11.28
N ALA A 458 -20.34 -6.88 11.28
CA ALA A 458 -20.69 -8.07 12.05
C ALA A 458 -19.43 -8.79 12.54
N SER A 459 -19.52 -9.43 13.70
CA SER A 459 -18.48 -10.31 14.24
C SER A 459 -19.11 -11.52 14.92
N SER A 460 -18.34 -12.59 15.08
CA SER A 460 -18.80 -13.74 15.87
C SER A 460 -18.88 -13.38 17.35
N THR A 461 -20.01 -13.74 17.97
CA THR A 461 -20.22 -13.58 19.41
C THR A 461 -19.74 -14.79 20.22
N ASP A 462 -19.42 -15.91 19.56
CA ASP A 462 -18.96 -17.15 20.19
C ASP A 462 -17.60 -17.62 19.66
N ILE A 463 -17.58 -18.58 18.74
CA ILE A 463 -16.38 -19.15 18.10
C ILE A 463 -16.33 -18.71 16.64
N ALA A 464 -15.15 -18.75 16.03
CA ALA A 464 -15.02 -18.52 14.60
C ALA A 464 -15.59 -19.69 13.78
N ILE A 465 -15.95 -19.43 12.52
CA ILE A 465 -16.45 -20.44 11.59
C ILE A 465 -15.42 -21.55 11.36
N GLY A 466 -14.12 -21.21 11.27
CA GLY A 466 -13.05 -22.20 11.13
C GLY A 466 -12.99 -23.13 12.34
N GLU A 467 -13.05 -22.58 13.57
CA GLU A 467 -13.09 -23.39 14.79
C GLU A 467 -14.34 -24.28 14.87
N SER A 468 -15.49 -23.78 14.43
CA SER A 468 -16.73 -24.58 14.35
C SER A 468 -16.57 -25.77 13.39
N LEU A 469 -16.01 -25.53 12.21
CA LEU A 469 -15.71 -26.58 11.23
C LEU A 469 -14.68 -27.58 11.77
N ASP A 470 -13.63 -27.13 12.45
CA ASP A 470 -12.62 -28.01 13.04
C ASP A 470 -13.17 -28.85 14.19
N LYS A 471 -14.08 -28.30 15.00
CA LYS A 471 -14.82 -29.05 16.04
C LYS A 471 -15.71 -30.11 15.41
N ALA A 472 -16.54 -29.73 14.43
CA ALA A 472 -17.41 -30.67 13.74
C ALA A 472 -16.61 -31.77 13.01
N ALA A 473 -15.48 -31.42 12.41
CA ALA A 473 -14.60 -32.38 11.73
C ALA A 473 -14.06 -33.44 12.67
N ARG A 474 -13.71 -33.08 13.92
CA ARG A 474 -13.23 -34.05 14.92
C ARG A 474 -14.28 -35.08 15.33
N ASP A 475 -15.56 -34.70 15.32
CA ASP A 475 -16.65 -35.60 15.66
C ASP A 475 -17.11 -36.43 14.44
N ILE A 476 -17.13 -35.82 13.26
CA ILE A 476 -17.71 -36.43 12.05
C ILE A 476 -16.70 -37.33 11.32
N LEU A 477 -15.43 -36.94 11.26
CA LEU A 477 -14.43 -37.69 10.48
C LEU A 477 -14.10 -39.04 11.16
N PRO A 478 -13.97 -40.13 10.37
CA PRO A 478 -13.43 -41.38 10.86
C PRO A 478 -12.07 -41.21 11.56
N SER A 479 -11.86 -41.93 12.68
CA SER A 479 -10.61 -41.86 13.47
C SER A 479 -9.35 -42.15 12.66
N SER A 480 -9.44 -43.01 11.64
CA SER A 480 -8.34 -43.34 10.73
C SER A 480 -7.89 -42.13 9.90
N LEU A 481 -8.81 -41.23 9.51
CA LEU A 481 -8.47 -40.01 8.79
C LEU A 481 -7.83 -38.97 9.71
N LEU A 482 -8.30 -38.86 10.95
CA LEU A 482 -7.74 -37.95 11.95
C LEU A 482 -6.32 -38.35 12.34
N GLN A 483 -6.04 -39.64 12.53
CA GLN A 483 -4.70 -40.15 12.89
C GLN A 483 -3.67 -39.94 11.78
N ASN A 484 -4.11 -40.00 10.52
CA ASN A 484 -3.25 -39.79 9.35
C ASN A 484 -3.13 -38.31 8.93
N ALA A 485 -3.79 -37.39 9.65
CA ALA A 485 -3.77 -35.98 9.33
C ALA A 485 -2.37 -35.40 9.54
N LYS A 486 -1.83 -34.75 8.50
CA LYS A 486 -0.52 -34.09 8.55
C LYS A 486 -0.57 -32.71 9.21
N THR A 487 -1.76 -32.12 9.34
CA THR A 487 -1.99 -30.78 9.90
C THR A 487 -3.22 -30.77 10.78
N THR A 488 -3.35 -29.75 11.63
CA THR A 488 -4.51 -29.52 12.51
C THR A 488 -5.65 -28.74 11.83
N MET A 489 -5.55 -28.49 10.52
CA MET A 489 -6.58 -27.78 9.73
C MET A 489 -7.70 -28.72 9.28
N TYR A 490 -8.49 -29.21 10.23
CA TYR A 490 -9.48 -30.27 9.99
C TYR A 490 -10.65 -29.82 9.09
N GLY A 491 -10.96 -28.53 9.01
CA GLY A 491 -11.99 -28.00 8.12
C GLY A 491 -11.75 -28.31 6.64
N LYS A 492 -10.48 -28.36 6.20
CA LYS A 492 -10.12 -28.78 4.84
C LYS A 492 -10.36 -30.28 4.63
N ALA A 493 -10.02 -31.10 5.62
CA ALA A 493 -10.28 -32.53 5.59
C ALA A 493 -11.78 -32.83 5.57
N LEU A 494 -12.57 -32.03 6.30
CA LEU A 494 -14.04 -32.11 6.32
C LEU A 494 -14.64 -31.82 4.94
N GLU A 495 -14.15 -30.78 4.24
CA GLU A 495 -14.57 -30.49 2.87
C GLU A 495 -14.27 -31.66 1.92
N GLN A 496 -13.05 -32.18 1.96
CA GLN A 496 -12.63 -33.31 1.11
C GLN A 496 -13.44 -34.58 1.38
N PHE A 497 -13.76 -34.84 2.64
CA PHE A 497 -14.58 -35.98 3.04
C PHE A 497 -16.04 -35.83 2.59
N ALA A 498 -16.62 -34.64 2.72
CA ALA A 498 -18.01 -34.38 2.35
C ALA A 498 -18.22 -34.30 0.84
N PHE A 499 -17.23 -33.80 0.10
CA PHE A 499 -17.31 -33.52 -1.34
C PHE A 499 -16.14 -34.16 -2.10
N PRO A 500 -16.04 -35.50 -2.13
CA PRO A 500 -14.91 -36.19 -2.73
C PRO A 500 -14.75 -35.92 -4.24
N ASN A 501 -15.84 -35.59 -4.94
CA ASN A 501 -15.82 -35.27 -6.37
C ASN A 501 -15.76 -33.75 -6.63
N GLY A 502 -15.68 -32.94 -5.57
CA GLY A 502 -15.61 -31.48 -5.66
C GLY A 502 -16.83 -30.86 -6.35
N GLY A 503 -16.59 -30.18 -7.48
CA GLY A 503 -17.60 -29.36 -8.18
C GLY A 503 -18.90 -30.08 -8.52
N SER A 504 -18.84 -31.36 -8.88
CA SER A 504 -20.04 -32.14 -9.20
C SER A 504 -20.93 -32.36 -7.98
N ASP A 505 -20.34 -32.50 -6.79
CA ASP A 505 -21.11 -32.71 -5.56
C ASP A 505 -21.81 -31.42 -5.07
N TYR A 506 -21.44 -30.26 -5.62
CA TYR A 506 -22.10 -28.98 -5.33
C TYR A 506 -23.33 -28.73 -6.20
N ALA A 507 -23.51 -29.46 -7.30
CA ALA A 507 -24.54 -29.20 -8.30
C ALA A 507 -25.98 -29.28 -7.75
N ASP A 508 -26.17 -30.05 -6.68
CA ASP A 508 -27.46 -30.21 -6.01
C ASP A 508 -27.75 -29.12 -4.97
N TYR A 509 -26.79 -28.22 -4.72
CA TYR A 509 -27.02 -27.11 -3.79
C TYR A 509 -28.11 -26.18 -4.31
N ARG A 510 -29.06 -25.84 -3.42
CA ARG A 510 -30.15 -24.89 -3.69
C ARG A 510 -30.12 -23.78 -2.64
N PRO A 511 -29.78 -22.54 -3.04
CA PRO A 511 -29.75 -21.41 -2.12
C PRO A 511 -31.17 -21.02 -1.69
N PRO A 512 -31.37 -20.56 -0.44
CA PRO A 512 -32.64 -19.96 -0.04
C PRO A 512 -32.88 -18.66 -0.83
N MET A 513 -34.00 -18.58 -1.55
CA MET A 513 -34.35 -17.39 -2.33
C MET A 513 -34.85 -16.26 -1.43
N THR A 514 -35.50 -16.62 -0.32
CA THR A 514 -36.09 -15.68 0.63
C THR A 514 -35.59 -15.90 2.05
N ARG A 515 -35.70 -14.86 2.88
CA ARG A 515 -35.48 -14.96 4.32
C ARG A 515 -36.41 -15.95 5.00
N GLY A 516 -37.62 -16.16 4.47
CA GLY A 516 -38.54 -17.16 4.98
C GLY A 516 -38.00 -18.58 4.79
N GLU A 517 -37.37 -18.86 3.65
CA GLU A 517 -36.74 -20.16 3.37
C GLU A 517 -35.53 -20.46 4.26
N GLU A 518 -34.79 -19.45 4.73
CA GLU A 518 -33.70 -19.64 5.69
C GLU A 518 -34.16 -20.20 7.04
N VAL A 519 -35.44 -19.99 7.39
CA VAL A 519 -36.07 -20.46 8.64
C VAL A 519 -36.59 -21.89 8.51
N ILE A 520 -36.83 -22.36 7.27
CA ILE A 520 -37.39 -23.69 7.03
C ILE A 520 -36.36 -24.73 7.46
N LYS A 521 -36.75 -25.57 8.44
CA LYS A 521 -35.93 -26.71 8.86
C LYS A 521 -35.86 -27.72 7.72
N ARG A 522 -34.64 -28.10 7.33
CA ARG A 522 -34.38 -29.15 6.35
C ARG A 522 -34.10 -30.45 7.11
N GLU A 523 -35.03 -31.38 7.03
CA GLU A 523 -34.84 -32.71 7.62
C GLU A 523 -33.97 -33.56 6.69
N SER A 524 -32.92 -34.16 7.25
CA SER A 524 -32.05 -35.07 6.51
C SER A 524 -32.76 -36.40 6.24
N PRO A 525 -32.30 -37.20 5.26
CA PRO A 525 -32.76 -38.58 5.06
C PRO A 525 -32.61 -39.49 6.29
N TRP A 526 -31.85 -39.03 7.29
CA TRP A 526 -31.53 -39.75 8.51
C TRP A 526 -32.34 -39.26 9.73
N GLY A 527 -33.36 -38.40 9.52
CA GLY A 527 -34.32 -37.99 10.56
C GLY A 527 -33.81 -36.93 11.54
N TRP A 528 -32.72 -36.25 11.22
CA TRP A 528 -32.20 -35.12 12.00
C TRP A 528 -32.12 -33.83 11.18
N SER A 529 -32.10 -32.69 11.85
CA SER A 529 -31.88 -31.37 11.25
C SER A 529 -30.99 -30.51 12.13
N ILE A 530 -30.25 -29.58 11.53
CA ILE A 530 -29.45 -28.59 12.25
C ILE A 530 -30.15 -27.23 12.13
N THR A 531 -30.32 -26.54 13.26
CA THR A 531 -30.99 -25.23 13.28
C THR A 531 -30.01 -24.13 12.90
N THR A 532 -30.38 -23.29 11.94
CA THR A 532 -29.60 -22.12 11.54
C THR A 532 -29.62 -21.04 12.64
N PRO A 533 -28.45 -20.59 13.12
CA PRO A 533 -28.37 -19.51 14.11
C PRO A 533 -28.99 -18.22 13.58
N PHE A 534 -29.71 -17.50 14.46
CA PHE A 534 -30.31 -16.20 14.14
C PHE A 534 -31.23 -16.16 12.91
N ALA A 535 -31.75 -17.30 12.42
CA ALA A 535 -32.59 -17.35 11.21
C ALA A 535 -33.83 -16.42 11.27
N ASN A 536 -34.36 -16.18 12.46
CA ASN A 536 -35.53 -15.33 12.68
C ASN A 536 -35.20 -13.84 12.91
N THR A 537 -33.93 -13.45 12.91
CA THR A 537 -33.50 -12.06 13.21
C THR A 537 -32.68 -11.47 12.08
N ARG A 538 -32.65 -10.14 12.00
CA ARG A 538 -31.79 -9.38 11.07
C ARG A 538 -30.55 -8.78 11.75
N HIS A 539 -30.22 -9.22 12.97
CA HIS A 539 -29.04 -8.72 13.69
C HIS A 539 -27.76 -9.07 12.92
N LEU A 540 -26.86 -8.11 12.73
CA LEU A 540 -25.57 -8.30 12.09
C LEU A 540 -24.56 -8.89 13.09
N GLN A 541 -24.76 -10.17 13.41
CA GLN A 541 -23.92 -10.94 14.32
C GLN A 541 -23.75 -12.37 13.79
N PHE A 542 -22.58 -12.96 14.04
CA PHE A 542 -22.32 -14.35 13.75
C PHE A 542 -22.34 -15.21 15.02
N SER A 543 -22.70 -16.48 14.87
CA SER A 543 -22.66 -17.49 15.93
C SER A 543 -22.55 -18.85 15.24
N PHE A 544 -21.58 -19.66 15.67
CA PHE A 544 -21.29 -20.95 15.05
C PHE A 544 -21.16 -22.09 16.07
N SER A 545 -21.17 -21.79 17.38
CA SER A 545 -20.97 -22.79 18.45
C SER A 545 -22.07 -23.86 18.50
N SER A 546 -23.31 -23.45 18.24
CA SER A 546 -24.48 -24.33 18.27
C SER A 546 -24.46 -25.37 17.15
N ILE A 547 -23.89 -25.02 15.98
CA ILE A 547 -23.82 -25.89 14.80
C ILE A 547 -22.90 -27.08 15.08
N ALA A 548 -21.66 -26.82 15.51
CA ALA A 548 -20.71 -27.89 15.87
C ALA A 548 -21.23 -28.73 17.04
N SER A 549 -21.83 -28.09 18.05
CA SER A 549 -22.41 -28.79 19.19
C SER A 549 -23.59 -29.69 18.81
N ALA A 550 -24.40 -29.30 17.83
CA ALA A 550 -25.48 -30.13 17.30
C ALA A 550 -24.94 -31.38 16.60
N ALA A 551 -23.91 -31.21 15.76
CA ALA A 551 -23.26 -32.34 15.09
C ALA A 551 -22.64 -33.33 16.08
N GLY A 552 -21.87 -32.84 17.05
CA GLY A 552 -21.26 -33.68 18.08
C GLY A 552 -22.29 -34.45 18.92
N LYS A 553 -23.43 -33.81 19.27
CA LYS A 553 -24.55 -34.49 19.96
C LYS A 553 -25.15 -35.63 19.14
N LEU A 554 -25.33 -35.45 17.83
CA LEU A 554 -25.87 -36.49 16.94
C LEU A 554 -24.94 -37.70 16.88
N VAL A 555 -23.63 -37.47 16.72
CA VAL A 555 -22.62 -38.54 16.71
C VAL A 555 -22.57 -39.26 18.07
N SER A 556 -22.45 -38.50 19.16
CA SER A 556 -22.39 -39.05 20.52
C SER A 556 -23.66 -39.83 20.91
N LEU A 557 -24.84 -39.41 20.45
CA LEU A 557 -26.09 -40.12 20.72
C LEU A 557 -26.09 -41.51 20.06
N LYS A 558 -25.67 -41.61 18.80
CA LYS A 558 -25.56 -42.90 18.10
C LYS A 558 -24.58 -43.82 18.81
N GLU A 559 -23.40 -43.32 19.17
CA GLU A 559 -22.40 -44.08 19.92
C GLU A 559 -22.95 -44.60 21.26
N LYS A 560 -23.64 -43.76 22.04
CA LYS A 560 -24.26 -44.16 23.32
C LYS A 560 -25.38 -45.19 23.16
N THR A 561 -26.11 -45.14 22.06
CA THR A 561 -27.17 -46.13 21.74
C THR A 561 -26.63 -47.40 21.08
N GLY A 562 -25.31 -47.54 20.91
CA GLY A 562 -24.67 -48.69 20.25
C GLY A 562 -24.90 -48.73 18.73
N GLN A 563 -25.40 -47.64 18.14
CA GLN A 563 -25.61 -47.53 16.70
C GLN A 563 -24.34 -47.02 16.02
N VAL A 564 -23.97 -47.64 14.90
CA VAL A 564 -22.85 -47.18 14.06
C VAL A 564 -23.36 -46.12 13.09
N MET A 565 -22.71 -44.96 13.06
CA MET A 565 -22.96 -43.94 12.03
C MET A 565 -22.20 -44.30 10.75
N PHE A 566 -22.94 -44.67 9.71
CA PHE A 566 -22.39 -45.04 8.39
C PHE A 566 -21.71 -43.85 7.71
N ASN A 567 -20.80 -44.12 6.78
CA ASN A 567 -20.08 -43.08 6.05
C ASN A 567 -21.02 -42.13 5.30
N ASP A 568 -22.10 -42.64 4.68
CA ASP A 568 -23.07 -41.80 3.97
C ASP A 568 -23.79 -40.82 4.91
N GLU A 569 -24.10 -41.25 6.15
CA GLU A 569 -24.66 -40.38 7.18
C GLU A 569 -23.65 -39.33 7.65
N ARG A 570 -22.37 -39.72 7.83
CA ARG A 570 -21.28 -38.78 8.16
C ARG A 570 -21.08 -37.73 7.07
N ILE A 571 -21.14 -38.14 5.80
CA ILE A 571 -21.07 -37.24 4.64
C ILE A 571 -22.26 -36.27 4.65
N ALA A 572 -23.49 -36.79 4.85
CA ALA A 572 -24.68 -35.95 4.95
C ALA A 572 -24.56 -34.93 6.09
N LEU A 573 -24.06 -35.35 7.25
CA LEU A 573 -23.85 -34.48 8.41
C LEU A 573 -22.77 -33.42 8.14
N ALA A 574 -21.65 -33.79 7.52
CA ALA A 574 -20.60 -32.86 7.14
C ALA A 574 -21.10 -31.79 6.15
N ARG A 575 -21.85 -32.21 5.13
CA ARG A 575 -22.49 -31.32 4.15
C ARG A 575 -23.46 -30.36 4.83
N GLU A 576 -24.29 -30.86 5.73
CA GLU A 576 -25.26 -30.02 6.44
C GLU A 576 -24.58 -29.00 7.36
N VAL A 577 -23.56 -29.39 8.12
CA VAL A 577 -22.79 -28.47 8.97
C VAL A 577 -22.19 -27.34 8.14
N MET A 578 -21.52 -27.67 7.03
CA MET A 578 -20.93 -26.65 6.15
C MET A 578 -22.02 -25.76 5.54
N ARG A 579 -23.13 -26.35 5.08
CA ARG A 579 -24.26 -25.61 4.51
C ARG A 579 -24.80 -24.60 5.51
N VAL A 580 -25.13 -25.01 6.73
CA VAL A 580 -25.70 -24.12 7.76
C VAL A 580 -24.71 -23.03 8.17
N CYS A 581 -23.42 -23.35 8.30
CA CYS A 581 -22.37 -22.36 8.57
C CYS A 581 -22.28 -21.31 7.46
N PHE A 582 -22.21 -21.75 6.20
CA PHE A 582 -22.00 -20.85 5.06
C PHE A 582 -23.27 -20.07 4.69
N GLU A 583 -24.46 -20.66 4.82
CA GLU A 583 -25.72 -19.94 4.65
C GLU A 583 -25.91 -18.87 5.73
N HIS A 584 -25.56 -19.14 6.99
CA HIS A 584 -25.60 -18.11 8.04
C HIS A 584 -24.67 -16.94 7.72
N LEU A 585 -23.44 -17.23 7.28
CA LEU A 585 -22.47 -16.22 6.85
C LEU A 585 -22.99 -15.38 5.67
N ALA A 586 -23.50 -16.04 4.63
CA ALA A 586 -24.04 -15.40 3.44
C ALA A 586 -25.28 -14.55 3.77
N SER A 587 -26.16 -15.06 4.61
CA SER A 587 -27.38 -14.39 5.06
C SER A 587 -27.11 -13.04 5.73
N ARG A 588 -26.13 -12.96 6.66
CA ARG A 588 -25.72 -11.66 7.25
C ARG A 588 -25.03 -10.76 6.24
N THR A 589 -24.28 -11.34 5.30
CA THR A 589 -23.64 -10.58 4.21
C THR A 589 -24.70 -9.90 3.33
N ILE A 590 -25.79 -10.60 2.99
CA ILE A 590 -26.93 -10.02 2.26
C ILE A 590 -27.58 -8.89 3.07
N ILE A 591 -27.82 -9.09 4.37
CA ILE A 591 -28.38 -8.04 5.23
C ILE A 591 -27.48 -6.80 5.23
N ALA A 592 -26.16 -6.98 5.30
CA ALA A 592 -25.20 -5.89 5.26
C ALA A 592 -25.23 -5.17 3.91
N LEU A 593 -25.21 -5.89 2.79
CA LEU A 593 -25.31 -5.30 1.45
C LEU A 593 -26.63 -4.55 1.25
N GLU A 594 -27.76 -5.09 1.73
CA GLU A 594 -29.06 -4.40 1.75
C GLU A 594 -28.99 -3.08 2.55
N ALA A 595 -28.31 -3.08 3.70
CA ALA A 595 -28.13 -1.88 4.52
C ALA A 595 -27.19 -0.84 3.90
N LEU A 596 -26.29 -1.26 3.01
CA LEU A 596 -25.32 -0.40 2.31
C LEU A 596 -25.84 0.16 0.98
N LYS A 597 -27.04 -0.21 0.54
CA LYS A 597 -27.62 0.36 -0.69
C LYS A 597 -27.74 1.90 -0.55
N PRO A 598 -27.30 2.67 -1.56
CA PRO A 598 -27.32 4.13 -1.48
C PRO A 598 -28.76 4.64 -1.34
N LYS A 599 -29.02 5.43 -0.30
CA LYS A 599 -30.35 6.03 -0.06
C LYS A 599 -30.69 7.15 -1.04
N THR A 600 -29.68 7.75 -1.67
CA THR A 600 -29.76 8.96 -2.50
C THR A 600 -29.56 8.70 -3.99
N GLY A 601 -29.45 7.43 -4.42
CA GLY A 601 -29.22 7.07 -5.82
C GLY A 601 -27.81 7.34 -6.35
N ASN A 602 -26.87 7.77 -5.50
CA ASN A 602 -25.47 7.96 -5.88
C ASN A 602 -24.76 6.61 -6.04
N SER A 603 -24.45 6.22 -7.27
CA SER A 603 -23.79 4.94 -7.61
C SER A 603 -22.35 4.83 -7.13
N ASN A 604 -21.72 5.94 -6.72
CA ASN A 604 -20.31 5.93 -6.27
C ASN A 604 -20.13 5.38 -4.84
N GLU A 605 -21.21 5.25 -4.06
CA GLU A 605 -21.16 4.67 -2.71
C GLU A 605 -21.53 3.17 -2.69
N GLU A 606 -21.93 2.62 -3.84
CA GLU A 606 -22.37 1.23 -3.95
C GLU A 606 -21.17 0.26 -3.88
N VAL A 607 -21.30 -0.76 -3.04
CA VAL A 607 -20.30 -1.83 -2.92
C VAL A 607 -20.41 -2.77 -4.13
N LYS A 608 -19.38 -2.78 -4.96
CA LYS A 608 -19.30 -3.66 -6.15
C LYS A 608 -18.50 -4.93 -5.93
N THR A 609 -17.78 -5.01 -4.81
CA THR A 609 -16.82 -6.09 -4.54
C THR A 609 -17.00 -6.65 -3.14
N LEU A 610 -17.09 -7.98 -3.06
CA LEU A 610 -17.05 -8.79 -1.84
C LEU A 610 -15.70 -9.51 -1.78
N VAL A 611 -14.81 -9.05 -0.92
CA VAL A 611 -13.55 -9.73 -0.61
C VAL A 611 -13.81 -10.87 0.38
N VAL A 612 -13.23 -12.04 0.15
CA VAL A 612 -13.29 -13.18 1.09
C VAL A 612 -11.87 -13.63 1.39
N SER A 613 -11.43 -13.46 2.64
CA SER A 613 -10.07 -13.75 3.09
C SER A 613 -10.05 -14.61 4.36
N GLY A 614 -8.87 -15.12 4.72
CA GLY A 614 -8.69 -16.10 5.81
C GLY A 614 -8.72 -17.55 5.32
N GLY A 615 -8.26 -18.48 6.16
CA GLY A 615 -8.08 -19.89 5.79
C GLY A 615 -9.35 -20.59 5.28
N VAL A 616 -10.54 -20.18 5.74
CA VAL A 616 -11.82 -20.78 5.29
C VAL A 616 -12.21 -20.28 3.90
N ALA A 617 -11.64 -19.18 3.42
CA ALA A 617 -11.82 -18.70 2.05
C ALA A 617 -11.29 -19.69 0.99
N ALA A 618 -10.44 -20.65 1.37
CA ALA A 618 -10.00 -21.71 0.46
C ALA A 618 -11.09 -22.77 0.17
N ASN A 619 -12.18 -22.77 0.93
CA ASN A 619 -13.28 -23.73 0.78
C ASN A 619 -14.12 -23.39 -0.47
N LYS A 620 -14.18 -24.33 -1.41
CA LYS A 620 -14.89 -24.13 -2.69
C LYS A 620 -16.40 -24.18 -2.52
N PHE A 621 -16.89 -24.95 -1.55
CA PHE A 621 -18.31 -24.98 -1.24
C PHE A 621 -18.79 -23.64 -0.66
N LEU A 622 -18.00 -22.98 0.20
CA LEU A 622 -18.27 -21.62 0.68
C LEU A 622 -18.42 -20.64 -0.49
N MET A 623 -17.48 -20.65 -1.44
CA MET A 623 -17.55 -19.77 -2.62
C MET A 623 -18.80 -20.03 -3.45
N THR A 624 -19.18 -21.31 -3.61
CA THR A 624 -20.41 -21.71 -4.30
C THR A 624 -21.65 -21.18 -3.58
N VAL A 625 -21.72 -21.31 -2.26
CA VAL A 625 -22.82 -20.81 -1.44
C VAL A 625 -22.95 -19.29 -1.54
N LEU A 626 -21.84 -18.55 -1.38
CA LEU A 626 -21.84 -17.09 -1.47
C LEU A 626 -22.29 -16.61 -2.85
N ARG A 627 -21.74 -17.16 -3.93
CA ARG A 627 -22.12 -16.79 -5.30
C ARG A 627 -23.60 -17.06 -5.56
N SER A 628 -24.06 -18.29 -5.26
CA SER A 628 -25.44 -18.71 -5.48
C SER A 628 -26.44 -17.85 -4.71
N ILE A 629 -26.14 -17.52 -3.44
CA ILE A 629 -27.01 -16.65 -2.63
C ILE A 629 -26.99 -15.22 -3.16
N LEU A 630 -25.83 -14.66 -3.53
CA LEU A 630 -25.79 -13.32 -4.13
C LEU A 630 -26.62 -13.24 -5.41
N ASP A 631 -26.58 -14.27 -6.27
CA ASP A 631 -27.36 -14.33 -7.50
C ASP A 631 -28.87 -14.28 -7.21
N VAL A 632 -29.39 -15.21 -6.41
CA VAL A 632 -30.84 -15.31 -6.16
C VAL A 632 -31.38 -14.17 -5.28
N ARG A 633 -30.50 -13.45 -4.58
CA ARG A 633 -30.87 -12.33 -3.69
C ARG A 633 -30.70 -10.95 -4.36
N GLY A 634 -30.41 -10.89 -5.66
CA GLY A 634 -30.36 -9.64 -6.43
C GLY A 634 -29.05 -8.85 -6.32
N PHE A 635 -27.94 -9.54 -6.01
CA PHE A 635 -26.59 -8.98 -5.93
C PHE A 635 -25.64 -9.62 -6.96
N GLU A 636 -26.16 -9.99 -8.14
CA GLU A 636 -25.39 -10.56 -9.26
C GLU A 636 -24.23 -9.68 -9.73
N HIS A 637 -24.38 -8.36 -9.59
CA HIS A 637 -23.36 -7.36 -9.92
C HIS A 637 -22.17 -7.34 -8.94
N VAL A 638 -22.33 -7.90 -7.73
CA VAL A 638 -21.25 -7.93 -6.72
C VAL A 638 -20.27 -9.03 -7.07
N LYS A 639 -19.02 -8.64 -7.33
CA LYS A 639 -17.93 -9.58 -7.64
C LYS A 639 -17.35 -10.17 -6.36
N ILE A 640 -17.16 -11.48 -6.32
CA ILE A 640 -16.42 -12.14 -5.22
C ILE A 640 -14.94 -12.18 -5.60
N LEU A 641 -14.08 -11.66 -4.72
CA LEU A 641 -12.63 -11.77 -4.84
C LEU A 641 -12.06 -12.52 -3.65
N ALA A 642 -11.34 -13.61 -3.91
CA ALA A 642 -10.63 -14.36 -2.90
C ALA A 642 -9.15 -14.48 -3.30
N PRO A 643 -8.20 -14.23 -2.37
CA PRO A 643 -6.79 -14.51 -2.65
C PRO A 643 -6.56 -16.00 -2.97
N PRO A 644 -5.44 -16.34 -3.63
CA PRO A 644 -5.05 -17.74 -3.76
C PRO A 644 -4.78 -18.34 -2.37
N PRO A 645 -4.96 -19.66 -2.16
CA PRO A 645 -4.89 -20.27 -0.84
C PRO A 645 -3.61 -19.96 -0.04
N TYR A 646 -2.45 -19.84 -0.70
CA TYR A 646 -1.17 -19.54 -0.04
C TYR A 646 -1.07 -18.09 0.49
N LEU A 647 -1.93 -17.18 0.02
CA LEU A 647 -2.07 -15.81 0.53
C LEU A 647 -3.30 -15.62 1.43
N CYS A 648 -4.21 -16.61 1.49
CA CYS A 648 -5.37 -16.58 2.39
C CYS A 648 -5.02 -16.90 3.84
N THR A 649 -3.97 -17.69 4.07
CA THR A 649 -3.45 -17.99 5.40
C THR A 649 -2.50 -16.89 5.86
N ASP A 650 -2.21 -16.83 7.16
CA ASP A 650 -1.29 -15.84 7.72
C ASP A 650 0.08 -15.93 7.06
N ASN A 651 0.59 -14.81 6.56
CA ASN A 651 1.89 -14.75 5.90
C ASN A 651 2.48 -13.33 6.02
N ALA A 652 3.79 -13.20 5.84
CA ALA A 652 4.45 -11.90 5.92
C ALA A 652 4.23 -11.04 4.66
N ALA A 653 3.87 -11.61 3.51
CA ALA A 653 3.62 -10.82 2.29
C ALA A 653 2.36 -9.94 2.42
N MET A 654 1.31 -10.40 3.08
CA MET A 654 0.13 -9.56 3.37
C MET A 654 0.50 -8.39 4.31
N ILE A 655 1.38 -8.64 5.29
CA ILE A 655 1.88 -7.62 6.21
C ILE A 655 2.69 -6.59 5.44
N GLY A 656 3.57 -7.06 4.55
CA GLY A 656 4.37 -6.20 3.70
C GLY A 656 3.56 -5.34 2.75
N TRP A 657 2.52 -5.91 2.14
CA TRP A 657 1.65 -5.14 1.27
C TRP A 657 0.86 -4.07 2.02
N ALA A 658 0.27 -4.41 3.17
CA ALA A 658 -0.39 -3.41 4.00
C ALA A 658 0.59 -2.35 4.51
N GLY A 659 1.82 -2.75 4.83
CA GLY A 659 2.92 -1.85 5.16
C GLY A 659 3.23 -0.89 4.01
N ILE A 660 3.28 -1.38 2.76
CA ILE A 660 3.49 -0.54 1.56
C ILE A 660 2.34 0.46 1.40
N GLU A 661 1.08 0.02 1.47
CA GLU A 661 -0.06 0.93 1.33
C GLU A 661 -0.11 1.99 2.44
N MET A 662 0.26 1.62 3.68
CA MET A 662 0.36 2.56 4.80
C MET A 662 1.53 3.55 4.61
N PHE A 663 2.71 3.07 4.21
CA PHE A 663 3.90 3.89 3.99
C PHE A 663 3.71 4.87 2.83
N GLU A 664 3.06 4.44 1.74
CA GLU A 664 2.68 5.31 0.62
C GLU A 664 1.68 6.39 1.02
N ALA A 665 0.80 6.12 1.99
CA ALA A 665 -0.07 7.12 2.58
C ALA A 665 0.62 8.00 3.65
N GLY A 666 1.95 7.90 3.75
CA GLY A 666 2.79 8.67 4.65
C GLY A 666 2.70 8.20 6.10
N TRP A 667 2.35 6.95 6.39
CA TRP A 667 2.28 6.44 7.77
C TRP A 667 3.49 5.59 8.14
N CYS A 668 4.18 6.00 9.21
CA CYS A 668 5.28 5.31 9.83
C CYS A 668 4.97 5.06 11.31
N SER A 669 5.64 4.09 11.91
CA SER A 669 5.60 3.85 13.35
C SER A 669 6.87 4.36 14.03
N ASP A 670 6.70 5.03 15.17
CA ASP A 670 7.78 5.30 16.09
C ASP A 670 8.35 3.98 16.66
N LEU A 671 9.63 3.95 16.99
CA LEU A 671 10.28 2.73 17.47
C LEU A 671 9.84 2.31 18.88
N SER A 672 9.18 3.20 19.64
CA SER A 672 8.60 2.89 20.95
C SER A 672 7.29 2.08 20.90
N VAL A 673 6.71 1.84 19.71
CA VAL A 673 5.45 1.09 19.58
C VAL A 673 5.57 -0.30 20.20
N ARG A 674 4.49 -0.77 20.84
CA ARG A 674 4.43 -2.07 21.52
C ARG A 674 3.40 -2.98 20.87
N ALA A 675 3.57 -4.28 21.07
CA ALA A 675 2.61 -5.28 20.65
C ALA A 675 1.25 -5.06 21.32
N LEU A 676 0.18 -5.11 20.51
CA LEU A 676 -1.18 -4.88 20.92
C LEU A 676 -1.92 -6.21 20.96
N ARG A 677 -2.38 -6.61 22.15
CA ARG A 677 -3.16 -7.85 22.32
C ARG A 677 -4.50 -7.77 21.63
N LYS A 678 -5.18 -6.65 21.89
CA LYS A 678 -6.45 -6.26 21.31
C LYS A 678 -6.19 -4.97 20.56
N TRP A 679 -6.65 -4.95 19.32
CA TRP A 679 -6.61 -3.81 18.42
C TRP A 679 -7.72 -4.06 17.41
N THR A 680 -8.74 -3.22 17.43
CA THR A 680 -9.86 -3.35 16.49
C THR A 680 -9.57 -2.62 15.19
N LEU A 681 -10.31 -3.01 14.16
CA LEU A 681 -10.36 -2.29 12.90
C LEU A 681 -11.26 -1.06 12.97
N ASP A 682 -12.32 -1.11 13.80
CA ASP A 682 -13.39 -0.12 13.79
C ASP A 682 -12.96 1.20 14.43
N PRO A 683 -12.92 2.32 13.68
CA PRO A 683 -12.55 3.62 14.23
C PRO A 683 -13.54 4.15 15.27
N ARG A 684 -14.75 3.58 15.36
CA ARG A 684 -15.77 3.95 16.37
C ARG A 684 -15.58 3.24 17.70
N ALA A 685 -14.68 2.27 17.78
CA ALA A 685 -14.35 1.61 19.04
C ALA A 685 -13.43 2.49 19.90
N ASP A 686 -13.34 2.15 21.18
CA ASP A 686 -12.58 2.93 22.18
C ASP A 686 -11.09 3.09 21.85
N ASP A 687 -10.51 2.18 21.08
CA ASP A 687 -9.10 2.23 20.69
C ASP A 687 -8.84 3.02 19.38
N GLY A 688 -9.89 3.56 18.74
CA GLY A 688 -9.83 4.39 17.54
C GLY A 688 -9.47 3.66 16.24
N GLY A 689 -9.56 2.32 16.19
CA GLY A 689 -9.32 1.54 14.97
C GLY A 689 -7.84 1.49 14.56
N VAL A 690 -7.56 1.42 13.25
CA VAL A 690 -6.19 1.29 12.73
C VAL A 690 -5.28 2.45 13.16
N LEU A 691 -5.75 3.69 13.15
CA LEU A 691 -4.93 4.85 13.52
C LEU A 691 -5.01 5.23 15.01
N GLY A 692 -5.87 4.58 15.78
CA GLY A 692 -6.12 5.03 17.15
C GLY A 692 -5.01 4.73 18.17
N PRO A 693 -4.29 3.59 18.12
CA PRO A 693 -3.14 3.40 18.99
C PRO A 693 -2.01 4.39 18.71
N SER A 694 -1.40 4.89 19.77
CA SER A 694 -0.28 5.86 19.67
C SER A 694 0.94 5.30 18.94
N GLY A 695 1.82 6.22 18.52
CA GLY A 695 3.08 5.89 17.87
C GLY A 695 3.04 5.89 16.34
N TRP A 696 1.93 6.29 15.72
CA TRP A 696 1.94 6.70 14.31
C TRP A 696 2.64 8.06 14.17
N ARG A 697 3.44 8.21 13.12
CA ARG A 697 4.09 9.45 12.68
C ARG A 697 3.97 9.58 11.17
N LYS A 698 4.06 10.79 10.66
CA LYS A 698 4.15 10.99 9.21
C LYS A 698 5.55 10.63 8.71
N CYS A 699 5.59 9.84 7.64
CA CYS A 699 6.72 9.77 6.71
C CYS A 699 6.45 10.79 5.58
#